data_AF-A0A428PJ77-F1
#
_entry.id   AF-A0A428PJ77-F1
#
_cell.length_a   1.000
_cell.length_b   1.000
_cell.length_c   1.000
_cell.angle_alpha   90.00
_cell.angle_beta   90.00
_cell.angle_gamma   90.00
#
_symmetry.space_group_name_H-M   'P 1'
#
loop_
_entity.id
_entity.type
_entity.pdbx_description
1 polymer ?
#
loop_
_entity_poly.entity_id
_entity_poly.type
_entity_poly.pdbx_seq_one_letter_code
_entity_poly.pdbx_strand_id
1 'polypeptide(L)'
;MPVSWQLDHGLPKGLVLCLVLPGVVAASLSFSSSVDKPLSLLVAVVSLVGALYLGIGPRRRTILKPDVFQEFKLAEKTIVSHNVAIYRFKLPSPESILGLPVGQHISIGAAIKQPDGKVKEIIRSYTPISGDHQPGYFDLLIKAYPQGNISQLVASLSIGQSIRVRGPKGAFTYTPNMVRSFGMIAGGTGITPMLQIMTAIVRGRSSGDRTKVDLIFANVTEQDILLKDELDSLAQDAGICIRYVLDKPPQGWKGGIGYITADMITKWLPAPAPDVKILLCGPPPMVGSLKKVTESLGYQKARAVSKLEDQIFSKMSSTPIPGTVQLVDIQGVVHAKHGEGHKDIVLIPQPSDHPDDPLSWTPKRKLFNIFWAMTWCFLAAAIISGLSPAYLMIEADTGISVADLSTGNGLLYLFLGWGTLITQNVALTYGRRITLVASILLTTFATLWSAYVESRAELFVNRIILGIVSSPMETLIEVIIGDVFFIHERGLYMGIYSWNLWCSAFLCPVASGFVAEAHGWRWIQYILSIIGGVLTVLTFLFFEETMFSRPETVPVEALEITKGDDTPGLMEAAPQQASEKADSKDGEQRPASISAGRQVDYPAEPKTFVQKLALWGFESPRPATKRALLLPFQLLRYPTIVFSGFLVGGILSWYNVVGGSLALILGNEPYNFGTNTIGLFYLAAVVGVSIGCVLCSTTSDRMAVWFARRNGGIMEPEQRLWLCLVCIVAHPAGCLLYGIGAAYHLHWVGIAFGLGLISVTLPIGSALAFNYILDSYKEVAGEGLVTSILIRNLMGFAFSYSVVPMIENLGLKNAFILIAVLGLVLWCMCLVMILIGKSVRQGSAESYWRLVDKLGATAH
;
A
#
# COMPACT_ATOMS: atom_id res chain seq x y z
N MET A 1 28.43 38.63 31.89
CA MET A 1 28.10 37.47 32.75
C MET A 1 27.33 36.46 31.92
N PRO A 2 27.87 35.26 31.63
CA PRO A 2 27.10 34.23 30.95
C PRO A 2 26.46 33.30 31.98
N VAL A 3 25.14 33.11 31.90
CA VAL A 3 24.44 32.06 32.65
C VAL A 3 24.25 30.87 31.70
N SER A 4 24.94 29.79 32.01
CA SER A 4 24.84 28.48 31.38
C SER A 4 23.52 27.79 31.72
N TRP A 5 22.82 27.26 30.71
CA TRP A 5 21.80 26.23 30.91
C TRP A 5 22.30 24.92 30.31
N GLN A 6 22.65 23.99 31.19
CA GLN A 6 22.83 22.57 30.86
C GLN A 6 21.44 21.91 30.79
N LEU A 7 21.14 21.24 29.69
CA LEU A 7 19.97 20.36 29.57
C LEU A 7 20.43 18.92 29.79
N ASP A 8 20.07 18.38 30.96
CA ASP A 8 20.26 16.99 31.31
C ASP A 8 19.31 16.06 30.52
N HIS A 9 19.84 14.89 30.19
CA HIS A 9 19.20 13.82 29.44
C HIS A 9 18.03 13.18 30.21
N GLY A 10 16.89 12.97 29.52
CA GLY A 10 15.91 11.96 29.94
C GLY A 10 14.44 12.26 29.71
N LEU A 11 14.00 12.45 28.46
CA LEU A 11 12.57 12.43 28.12
C LEU A 11 12.23 11.19 27.27
N PRO A 12 11.18 10.42 27.62
CA PRO A 12 10.75 9.26 26.84
C PRO A 12 10.15 9.69 25.50
N LYS A 13 10.53 9.00 24.41
CA LYS A 13 10.17 9.29 23.01
C LYS A 13 8.66 9.26 22.68
N GLY A 14 7.80 8.90 23.63
CA GLY A 14 6.34 9.02 23.51
C GLY A 14 5.82 10.45 23.71
N LEU A 15 6.60 11.34 24.34
CA LEU A 15 6.15 12.72 24.63
C LEU A 15 6.33 13.69 23.45
N VAL A 16 7.16 13.34 22.46
CA VAL A 16 7.42 14.20 21.29
C VAL A 16 6.20 14.26 20.37
N LEU A 17 5.41 13.18 20.29
CA LEU A 17 4.14 13.18 19.56
C LEU A 17 3.03 13.99 20.29
N CYS A 18 3.14 14.10 21.61
CA CYS A 18 2.25 14.89 22.45
C CYS A 18 2.58 16.40 22.49
N LEU A 19 3.68 16.84 21.86
CA LEU A 19 4.03 18.27 21.77
C LEU A 19 3.77 18.88 20.37
N VAL A 20 3.68 18.05 19.33
CA VAL A 20 3.36 18.52 17.97
C VAL A 20 1.85 18.74 17.79
N LEU A 21 1.01 17.94 18.44
CA LEU A 21 -0.45 18.12 18.45
C LEU A 21 -0.89 19.40 19.18
N PRO A 22 -0.34 19.76 20.36
CA PRO A 22 -0.57 21.06 20.96
C PRO A 22 -0.07 22.25 20.14
N GLY A 23 0.90 22.10 19.23
CA GLY A 23 1.33 23.19 18.34
C GLY A 23 0.29 23.50 17.26
N VAL A 24 -0.32 22.46 16.68
CA VAL A 24 -1.43 22.59 15.72
C VAL A 24 -2.72 23.02 16.43
N VAL A 25 -2.94 22.53 17.65
CA VAL A 25 -4.06 22.92 18.51
C VAL A 25 -3.86 24.33 19.09
N ALA A 26 -2.65 24.79 19.41
CA ALA A 26 -2.37 26.16 19.84
C ALA A 26 -2.52 27.17 18.69
N ALA A 27 -2.15 26.77 17.47
CA ALA A 27 -2.39 27.55 16.26
C ALA A 27 -3.89 27.68 15.94
N SER A 28 -4.70 26.66 16.26
CA SER A 28 -6.16 26.71 16.12
C SER A 28 -6.88 27.30 17.34
N LEU A 29 -6.29 27.25 18.54
CA LEU A 29 -6.73 27.95 19.76
C LEU A 29 -6.45 29.46 19.69
N SER A 30 -5.53 29.90 18.85
CA SER A 30 -5.31 31.33 18.55
C SER A 30 -6.38 31.90 17.60
N PHE A 31 -7.28 31.05 17.07
CA PHE A 31 -8.21 31.40 15.99
C PHE A 31 -9.71 31.23 16.32
N SER A 32 -10.10 30.94 17.56
CA SER A 32 -11.52 30.75 17.87
C SER A 32 -11.94 31.40 19.18
N SER A 33 -12.70 32.49 19.04
CA SER A 33 -13.45 33.10 20.13
C SER A 33 -14.70 32.28 20.45
N SER A 34 -14.72 31.74 21.67
CA SER A 34 -15.90 31.75 22.55
C SER A 34 -17.06 30.76 22.34
N VAL A 35 -16.85 29.52 21.91
CA VAL A 35 -17.84 28.43 22.13
C VAL A 35 -17.08 27.10 22.32
N ASP A 36 -17.56 26.18 23.17
CA ASP A 36 -17.04 24.81 23.43
C ASP A 36 -16.18 24.53 24.69
N LYS A 37 -16.55 25.12 25.84
CA LYS A 37 -16.06 24.68 27.16
C LYS A 37 -16.51 23.27 27.64
N PRO A 38 -17.66 22.67 27.26
CA PRO A 38 -18.09 21.39 27.84
C PRO A 38 -17.35 20.15 27.28
N LEU A 39 -16.71 20.23 26.10
CA LEU A 39 -16.02 19.09 25.48
C LEU A 39 -14.68 18.77 26.18
N SER A 40 -13.99 19.80 26.69
CA SER A 40 -12.72 19.65 27.40
C SER A 40 -12.88 19.00 28.79
N LEU A 41 -14.01 19.24 29.45
CA LEU A 41 -14.34 18.65 30.74
C LEU A 41 -14.64 17.14 30.62
N LEU A 42 -15.27 16.72 29.52
CA LEU A 42 -15.62 15.31 29.25
C LEU A 42 -14.36 14.44 29.05
N VAL A 43 -13.35 14.96 28.36
CA VAL A 43 -12.07 14.25 28.11
C VAL A 43 -11.26 14.07 29.41
N ALA A 44 -11.30 15.06 30.31
CA ALA A 44 -10.64 14.97 31.61
C ALA A 44 -11.27 13.93 32.54
N VAL A 45 -12.62 13.85 32.57
CA VAL A 45 -13.36 12.90 33.42
C VAL A 45 -13.19 11.45 32.93
N VAL A 46 -13.20 11.21 31.61
CA VAL A 46 -12.95 9.87 31.03
C VAL A 46 -11.53 9.37 31.33
N SER A 47 -10.55 10.29 31.34
CA SER A 47 -9.16 9.97 31.67
C SER A 47 -8.97 9.58 33.14
N LEU A 48 -9.72 10.22 34.05
CA LEU A 48 -9.65 9.95 35.50
C LEU A 48 -10.32 8.63 35.88
N VAL A 49 -11.45 8.30 35.24
CA VAL A 49 -12.15 7.01 35.45
C VAL A 49 -11.34 5.84 34.87
N GLY A 50 -10.65 6.04 33.75
CA GLY A 50 -9.72 5.05 33.19
C GLY A 50 -8.52 4.75 34.11
N ALA A 51 -8.04 5.74 34.87
CA ALA A 51 -6.95 5.56 35.82
C ALA A 51 -7.38 4.77 37.08
N LEU A 52 -8.62 4.96 37.55
CA LEU A 52 -9.18 4.26 38.71
C LEU A 52 -9.54 2.79 38.41
N TYR A 53 -9.85 2.46 37.15
CA TYR A 53 -10.21 1.09 36.73
C TYR A 53 -9.00 0.13 36.62
N LEU A 54 -7.76 0.64 36.68
CA LEU A 54 -6.53 -0.13 36.44
C LEU A 54 -5.89 -0.79 37.68
N GLY A 55 -6.60 -0.84 38.82
CA GLY A 55 -6.41 -1.80 39.91
C GLY A 55 -4.96 -2.18 40.26
N ILE A 56 -4.33 -1.40 41.13
CA ILE A 56 -2.99 -1.68 41.67
C ILE A 56 -3.09 -2.71 42.80
N GLY A 57 -2.91 -3.98 42.46
CA GLY A 57 -2.52 -5.04 43.39
C GLY A 57 -1.04 -5.41 43.17
N PRO A 58 -0.36 -6.03 44.15
CA PRO A 58 1.06 -6.38 44.04
C PRO A 58 1.25 -7.47 42.99
N ARG A 59 1.67 -7.09 41.77
CA ARG A 59 2.03 -8.02 40.69
C ARG A 59 3.53 -8.31 40.75
N ARG A 60 3.89 -9.59 40.63
CA ARG A 60 5.28 -10.01 40.38
C ARG A 60 5.82 -9.22 39.18
N ARG A 61 7.01 -8.64 39.32
CA ARG A 61 7.57 -7.66 38.37
C ARG A 61 7.92 -8.37 37.05
N THR A 62 7.06 -8.24 36.04
CA THR A 62 7.33 -8.71 34.68
C THR A 62 8.37 -7.81 34.02
N ILE A 63 9.39 -8.40 33.41
CA ILE A 63 10.52 -7.64 32.87
C ILE A 63 10.30 -7.26 31.41
N LEU A 64 9.68 -8.14 30.62
CA LEU A 64 9.61 -8.02 29.16
C LEU A 64 8.65 -6.91 28.71
N LYS A 65 9.13 -5.98 27.86
CA LYS A 65 8.38 -4.85 27.30
C LYS A 65 8.15 -5.00 25.78
N PRO A 66 6.90 -4.83 25.26
CA PRO A 66 6.59 -5.16 23.86
C PRO A 66 7.42 -4.39 22.84
N ASP A 67 7.64 -3.10 23.08
CA ASP A 67 8.19 -2.20 22.06
C ASP A 67 9.59 -1.67 22.38
N VAL A 68 10.13 -2.03 23.54
CA VAL A 68 11.44 -1.56 24.02
C VAL A 68 12.42 -2.73 24.08
N PHE A 69 13.57 -2.58 23.42
CA PHE A 69 14.66 -3.54 23.55
C PHE A 69 15.34 -3.42 24.92
N GLN A 70 15.55 -4.56 25.55
CA GLN A 70 16.17 -4.73 26.85
C GLN A 70 17.35 -5.69 26.71
N GLU A 71 18.40 -5.47 27.49
CA GLU A 71 19.60 -6.29 27.41
C GLU A 71 19.61 -7.38 28.48
N PHE A 72 19.95 -8.60 28.07
CA PHE A 72 20.06 -9.74 28.97
C PHE A 72 21.40 -10.44 28.75
N LYS A 73 22.13 -10.67 29.84
CA LYS A 73 23.47 -11.27 29.83
C LYS A 73 23.39 -12.79 29.78
N LEU A 74 24.21 -13.39 28.92
CA LEU A 74 24.42 -14.83 28.85
C LEU A 74 25.15 -15.30 30.11
N ALA A 75 24.54 -16.23 30.84
CA ALA A 75 25.08 -16.80 32.06
C ALA A 75 25.66 -18.20 31.84
N GLU A 76 25.04 -18.99 30.95
CA GLU A 76 25.42 -20.39 30.70
C GLU A 76 25.15 -20.73 29.23
N LYS A 77 26.01 -21.58 28.65
CA LYS A 77 25.89 -22.09 27.29
C LYS A 77 26.12 -23.61 27.31
N THR A 78 25.10 -24.38 26.95
CA THR A 78 25.13 -25.84 26.94
C THR A 78 25.01 -26.34 25.51
N ILE A 79 26.01 -27.04 25.00
CA ILE A 79 26.01 -27.57 23.64
C ILE A 79 25.15 -28.83 23.61
N VAL A 80 24.11 -28.84 22.77
CA VAL A 80 23.17 -29.97 22.63
C VAL A 80 23.55 -30.86 21.46
N SER A 81 23.97 -30.25 20.34
CA SER A 81 24.43 -30.98 19.15
C SER A 81 25.49 -30.16 18.40
N HIS A 82 25.99 -30.70 17.28
CA HIS A 82 27.02 -30.06 16.45
C HIS A 82 26.67 -28.63 16.01
N ASN A 83 25.39 -28.27 15.94
CA ASN A 83 24.92 -26.94 15.57
C ASN A 83 23.79 -26.39 16.44
N VAL A 84 23.49 -27.00 17.59
CA VAL A 84 22.45 -26.53 18.52
C VAL A 84 23.02 -26.36 19.92
N ALA A 85 22.66 -25.26 20.58
CA ALA A 85 22.98 -25.04 21.99
C ALA A 85 21.81 -24.36 22.72
N ILE A 86 21.77 -24.58 24.04
CA ILE A 86 20.90 -23.88 24.98
C ILE A 86 21.69 -22.71 25.56
N TYR A 87 21.07 -21.53 25.54
CA TYR A 87 21.64 -20.28 26.04
C TYR A 87 20.78 -19.76 27.19
N ARG A 88 21.35 -19.70 28.38
CA ARG A 88 20.69 -19.20 29.58
C ARG A 88 20.99 -17.74 29.81
N PHE A 89 19.96 -16.90 29.85
CA PHE A 89 20.09 -15.47 30.07
C PHE A 89 19.56 -15.07 31.45
N LYS A 90 20.33 -14.28 32.21
CA LYS A 90 19.94 -13.81 33.54
C LYS A 90 18.90 -12.69 33.47
N LEU A 91 17.87 -12.80 34.31
CA LEU A 91 16.94 -11.70 34.59
C LEU A 91 17.53 -10.74 35.64
N PRO A 92 17.01 -9.50 35.76
CA PRO A 92 17.56 -8.49 36.66
C PRO A 92 17.57 -8.85 38.15
N SER A 93 16.65 -9.69 38.63
CA SER A 93 16.72 -10.27 39.98
C SER A 93 16.32 -11.76 39.98
N PRO A 94 16.74 -12.53 41.00
CA PRO A 94 16.38 -13.95 41.15
C PRO A 94 14.88 -14.22 41.23
N GLU A 95 14.08 -13.25 41.67
CA GLU A 95 12.62 -13.34 41.84
C GLU A 95 11.86 -12.82 40.61
N SER A 96 12.57 -12.19 39.66
CA SER A 96 11.98 -11.63 38.45
C SER A 96 11.54 -12.75 37.50
N ILE A 97 10.41 -12.55 36.82
CA ILE A 97 9.93 -13.44 35.76
C ILE A 97 10.01 -12.74 34.41
N LEU A 98 10.13 -13.51 33.33
CA LEU A 98 10.18 -12.95 31.99
C LEU A 98 8.86 -12.23 31.67
N GLY A 99 7.72 -12.83 31.99
CA GLY A 99 6.40 -12.29 31.71
C GLY A 99 5.96 -12.57 30.27
N LEU A 100 6.28 -13.76 29.76
CA LEU A 100 5.94 -14.19 28.40
C LEU A 100 4.73 -15.15 28.45
N PRO A 101 3.54 -14.74 27.97
CA PRO A 101 2.39 -15.64 27.86
C PRO A 101 2.69 -16.89 27.02
N VAL A 102 2.13 -18.02 27.41
CA VAL A 102 2.37 -19.32 26.76
C VAL A 102 1.87 -19.26 25.32
N GLY A 103 2.75 -19.57 24.36
CA GLY A 103 2.44 -19.50 22.92
C GLY A 103 2.91 -18.23 22.22
N GLN A 104 3.30 -17.20 22.99
CA GLN A 104 3.97 -16.02 22.46
C GLN A 104 5.49 -16.22 22.42
N HIS A 105 6.20 -15.26 21.85
CA HIS A 105 7.65 -15.33 21.65
C HIS A 105 8.34 -13.98 21.91
N ILE A 106 9.66 -14.02 22.05
CA ILE A 106 10.51 -12.84 22.14
C ILE A 106 11.13 -12.51 20.78
N SER A 107 11.54 -11.25 20.60
CA SER A 107 12.30 -10.79 19.44
C SER A 107 13.71 -10.39 19.84
N ILE A 108 14.72 -11.01 19.24
CA ILE A 108 16.13 -10.62 19.40
C ILE A 108 16.50 -9.68 18.25
N GLY A 109 17.10 -8.53 18.58
CA GLY A 109 17.54 -7.52 17.62
C GLY A 109 19.06 -7.36 17.62
N ALA A 110 19.67 -7.23 16.45
CA ALA A 110 21.09 -6.90 16.34
C ALA A 110 21.36 -5.98 15.16
N ALA A 111 22.32 -5.07 15.35
CA ALA A 111 22.83 -4.18 14.32
C ALA A 111 23.99 -4.88 13.60
N ILE A 112 23.76 -5.35 12.38
CA ILE A 112 24.73 -6.14 11.61
C ILE A 112 25.31 -5.29 10.49
N LYS A 113 26.64 -5.14 10.47
CA LYS A 113 27.37 -4.48 9.38
C LYS A 113 27.27 -5.32 8.11
N GLN A 114 26.80 -4.70 7.05
CA GLN A 114 26.73 -5.27 5.71
C GLN A 114 28.09 -5.13 5.01
N PRO A 115 28.36 -5.92 3.96
CA PRO A 115 29.60 -5.84 3.19
C PRO A 115 29.87 -4.44 2.57
N ASP A 116 28.84 -3.63 2.37
CA ASP A 116 28.91 -2.26 1.85
C ASP A 116 29.24 -1.20 2.92
N GLY A 117 29.51 -1.63 4.17
CA GLY A 117 29.81 -0.75 5.30
C GLY A 117 28.59 -0.21 6.04
N LYS A 118 27.36 -0.40 5.52
CA LYS A 118 26.13 0.07 6.20
C LYS A 118 25.70 -0.88 7.31
N VAL A 119 25.11 -0.35 8.38
CA VAL A 119 24.59 -1.13 9.50
C VAL A 119 23.09 -1.37 9.31
N LYS A 120 22.66 -2.64 9.25
CA LYS A 120 21.25 -3.03 9.14
C LYS A 120 20.78 -3.66 10.45
N GLU A 121 19.70 -3.16 11.03
CA GLU A 121 19.07 -3.79 12.19
C GLU A 121 18.25 -5.01 11.74
N ILE A 122 18.62 -6.19 12.24
CA ILE A 122 17.96 -7.46 11.94
C ILE A 122 17.26 -7.92 13.22
N ILE A 123 15.99 -8.29 13.09
CA ILE A 123 15.17 -8.79 14.20
C ILE A 123 14.68 -10.19 13.86
N ARG A 124 14.75 -11.12 14.83
CA ARG A 124 14.30 -12.51 14.69
C ARG A 124 13.55 -12.98 15.94
N SER A 125 12.54 -13.82 15.72
CA SER A 125 11.63 -14.31 16.76
C SER A 125 12.06 -15.65 17.34
N TYR A 126 12.25 -15.73 18.65
CA TYR A 126 12.64 -16.94 19.38
C TYR A 126 11.65 -17.25 20.50
N THR A 127 11.34 -18.53 20.69
CA THR A 127 10.47 -18.97 21.78
C THR A 127 11.34 -19.61 22.86
N PRO A 128 11.34 -19.07 24.09
CA PRO A 128 12.04 -19.68 25.22
C PRO A 128 11.51 -21.07 25.56
N ILE A 129 12.39 -21.93 26.06
CA ILE A 129 12.05 -23.28 26.55
C ILE A 129 11.76 -23.28 28.06
N SER A 130 12.15 -22.22 28.77
CA SER A 130 11.76 -21.92 30.15
C SER A 130 10.46 -21.13 30.20
N GLY A 131 9.77 -21.14 31.34
CA GLY A 131 8.55 -20.34 31.57
C GLY A 131 8.55 -19.62 32.92
N ASP A 132 7.55 -18.78 33.18
CA ASP A 132 7.53 -17.86 34.34
C ASP A 132 7.53 -18.54 35.74
N HIS A 133 7.27 -19.84 35.82
CA HIS A 133 7.46 -20.66 37.02
C HIS A 133 8.94 -20.83 37.46
N GLN A 134 9.91 -20.55 36.58
CA GLN A 134 11.35 -20.58 36.84
C GLN A 134 11.86 -19.13 36.85
N PRO A 135 11.83 -18.43 38.00
CA PRO A 135 12.27 -17.04 38.08
C PRO A 135 13.80 -16.94 37.98
N GLY A 136 14.29 -15.75 37.65
CA GLY A 136 15.71 -15.42 37.63
C GLY A 136 16.44 -15.63 36.31
N TYR A 137 15.91 -16.44 35.38
CA TYR A 137 16.52 -16.65 34.06
C TYR A 137 15.50 -17.00 32.97
N PHE A 138 15.94 -17.00 31.71
CA PHE A 138 15.25 -17.69 30.63
C PHE A 138 16.22 -18.39 29.68
N ASP A 139 15.79 -19.53 29.14
CA ASP A 139 16.60 -20.41 28.29
C ASP A 139 16.11 -20.37 26.83
N LEU A 140 17.06 -20.24 25.89
CA LEU A 140 16.80 -20.29 24.45
C LEU A 140 17.54 -21.46 23.82
N LEU A 141 16.81 -22.34 23.13
CA LEU A 141 17.39 -23.37 22.26
C LEU A 141 17.57 -22.79 20.85
N ILE A 142 18.81 -22.62 20.40
CA ILE A 142 19.12 -21.98 19.11
C ILE A 142 20.01 -22.89 18.27
N LYS A 143 19.56 -23.15 17.04
CA LYS A 143 20.34 -23.79 15.98
C LYS A 143 21.13 -22.74 15.20
N ALA A 144 22.45 -22.88 15.17
CA ALA A 144 23.35 -22.06 14.39
C ALA A 144 23.30 -22.51 12.92
N TYR A 145 23.02 -21.56 12.03
CA TYR A 145 23.02 -21.79 10.58
C TYR A 145 24.22 -21.04 10.00
N PRO A 146 25.06 -21.63 9.12
CA PRO A 146 26.26 -20.95 8.61
C PRO A 146 26.00 -19.55 8.03
N GLN A 147 24.86 -19.35 7.36
CA GLN A 147 24.43 -18.05 6.80
C GLN A 147 23.44 -17.29 7.69
N GLY A 148 23.22 -17.73 8.93
CA GLY A 148 22.21 -17.18 9.81
C GLY A 148 22.67 -15.93 10.54
N ASN A 149 22.00 -14.80 10.33
CA ASN A 149 22.37 -13.51 10.94
C ASN A 149 22.38 -13.54 12.50
N ILE A 150 21.20 -13.61 13.11
CA ILE A 150 21.07 -13.60 14.59
C ILE A 150 21.52 -14.92 15.19
N SER A 151 21.31 -16.06 14.51
CA SER A 151 21.73 -17.37 15.03
C SER A 151 23.25 -17.50 15.10
N GLN A 152 24.01 -16.95 14.15
CA GLN A 152 25.48 -16.90 14.25
C GLN A 152 25.94 -15.91 15.32
N LEU A 153 25.28 -14.74 15.42
CA LEU A 153 25.58 -13.78 16.48
C LEU A 153 25.47 -14.45 17.85
N VAL A 154 24.34 -15.11 18.13
CA VAL A 154 24.13 -15.81 19.40
C VAL A 154 25.11 -16.96 19.58
N ALA A 155 25.42 -17.70 18.52
CA ALA A 155 26.42 -18.76 18.57
C ALA A 155 27.82 -18.27 18.95
N SER A 156 28.19 -17.07 18.50
CA SER A 156 29.47 -16.43 18.81
C SER A 156 29.55 -15.79 20.19
N LEU A 157 28.45 -15.73 20.95
CA LEU A 157 28.45 -15.10 22.27
C LEU A 157 29.32 -15.87 23.27
N SER A 158 30.12 -15.11 24.01
CA SER A 158 30.83 -15.55 25.20
C SER A 158 29.99 -15.28 26.47
N ILE A 159 30.20 -16.09 27.50
CA ILE A 159 29.54 -15.90 28.80
C ILE A 159 29.82 -14.48 29.31
N GLY A 160 28.77 -13.79 29.80
CA GLY A 160 28.80 -12.40 30.24
C GLY A 160 28.36 -11.37 29.20
N GLN A 161 28.34 -11.72 27.91
CA GLN A 161 27.86 -10.83 26.84
C GLN A 161 26.32 -10.77 26.78
N SER A 162 25.79 -9.65 26.30
CA SER A 162 24.34 -9.40 26.26
C SER A 162 23.73 -9.63 24.88
N ILE A 163 22.45 -10.00 24.86
CA ILE A 163 21.56 -9.86 23.70
C ILE A 163 20.53 -8.78 23.93
N ARG A 164 20.06 -8.12 22.86
CA ARG A 164 18.93 -7.18 22.89
C ARG A 164 17.64 -7.92 22.59
N VAL A 165 16.68 -7.87 23.50
CA VAL A 165 15.41 -8.61 23.46
C VAL A 165 14.22 -7.67 23.69
N ARG A 166 13.11 -7.86 22.97
CA ARG A 166 11.80 -7.25 23.26
C ARG A 166 10.67 -8.26 23.13
N GLY A 167 9.53 -8.00 23.76
CA GLY A 167 8.33 -8.84 23.69
C GLY A 167 7.35 -8.57 24.84
N PRO A 168 6.28 -9.33 25.02
CA PRO A 168 5.83 -10.44 24.20
C PRO A 168 5.48 -10.02 22.76
N LYS A 169 5.62 -10.96 21.82
CA LYS A 169 5.12 -10.85 20.43
C LYS A 169 4.39 -12.13 20.03
N GLY A 170 3.42 -12.00 19.12
CA GLY A 170 2.59 -13.11 18.62
C GLY A 170 1.16 -13.07 19.16
N ALA A 171 0.23 -13.58 18.36
CA ALA A 171 -1.21 -13.55 18.66
C ALA A 171 -1.70 -14.78 19.45
N PHE A 172 -0.92 -15.87 19.47
CA PHE A 172 -1.33 -17.10 20.12
C PHE A 172 -1.04 -17.05 21.62
N THR A 173 -2.08 -17.15 22.44
CA THR A 173 -1.95 -17.32 23.89
C THR A 173 -2.75 -18.56 24.30
N TYR A 174 -2.06 -19.55 24.84
CA TYR A 174 -2.69 -20.77 25.31
C TYR A 174 -3.49 -20.50 26.60
N THR A 175 -4.70 -21.04 26.67
CA THR A 175 -5.51 -21.12 27.90
C THR A 175 -5.98 -22.57 28.10
N PRO A 176 -6.05 -23.05 29.35
CA PRO A 176 -6.51 -24.41 29.64
C PRO A 176 -7.83 -24.74 28.97
N ASN A 177 -7.95 -25.95 28.40
CA ASN A 177 -9.17 -26.43 27.72
C ASN A 177 -9.65 -25.59 26.52
N MET A 178 -8.80 -24.73 25.91
CA MET A 178 -9.23 -23.92 24.74
C MET A 178 -9.66 -24.75 23.52
N VAL A 179 -9.13 -25.97 23.40
CA VAL A 179 -9.47 -26.96 22.38
C VAL A 179 -9.47 -28.35 23.00
N ARG A 180 -10.20 -29.27 22.38
CA ARG A 180 -10.22 -30.68 22.78
C ARG A 180 -8.87 -31.35 22.50
N SER A 181 -8.32 -31.13 21.31
CA SER A 181 -7.04 -31.72 20.89
C SER A 181 -6.21 -30.78 20.01
N PHE A 182 -4.90 -30.82 20.21
CA PHE A 182 -3.91 -30.24 19.28
C PHE A 182 -3.27 -31.33 18.43
N GLY A 183 -3.20 -31.10 17.12
CA GLY A 183 -2.21 -31.75 16.28
C GLY A 183 -1.02 -30.83 16.10
N MET A 184 0.18 -31.23 16.52
CA MET A 184 1.38 -30.42 16.42
C MET A 184 2.32 -31.02 15.40
N ILE A 185 2.89 -30.20 14.53
CA ILE A 185 3.95 -30.62 13.61
C ILE A 185 5.15 -29.68 13.77
N ALA A 186 6.27 -30.28 14.16
CA ALA A 186 7.52 -29.55 14.42
C ALA A 186 8.67 -30.04 13.54
N GLY A 187 9.59 -29.13 13.22
CA GLY A 187 10.88 -29.45 12.60
C GLY A 187 12.03 -28.61 13.18
N GLY A 188 13.15 -29.24 13.51
CA GLY A 188 14.31 -28.58 14.13
C GLY A 188 13.95 -27.80 15.40
N THR A 189 14.38 -26.53 15.50
CA THR A 189 14.04 -25.67 16.66
C THR A 189 12.57 -25.24 16.70
N GLY A 190 11.75 -25.62 15.71
CA GLY A 190 10.30 -25.44 15.76
C GLY A 190 9.61 -26.20 16.91
N ILE A 191 10.34 -27.08 17.60
CA ILE A 191 9.87 -27.81 18.77
C ILE A 191 9.63 -26.91 20.00
N THR A 192 10.35 -25.79 20.13
CA THR A 192 10.30 -24.94 21.33
C THR A 192 8.91 -24.35 21.65
N PRO A 193 8.12 -23.81 20.70
CA PRO A 193 6.74 -23.42 20.98
C PRO A 193 5.84 -24.59 21.34
N MET A 194 6.07 -25.78 20.76
CA MET A 194 5.27 -26.98 21.08
C MET A 194 5.55 -27.44 22.50
N LEU A 195 6.82 -27.46 22.90
CA LEU A 195 7.25 -27.79 24.25
C LEU A 195 6.62 -26.85 25.28
N GLN A 196 6.59 -25.54 25.02
CA GLN A 196 6.01 -24.55 25.92
C GLN A 196 4.52 -24.82 26.18
N ILE A 197 3.77 -25.16 25.12
CA ILE A 197 2.33 -25.48 25.22
C ILE A 197 2.11 -26.83 25.93
N MET A 198 2.83 -27.89 25.53
CA MET A 198 2.71 -29.21 26.17
C MET A 198 3.04 -29.15 27.66
N THR A 199 4.11 -28.44 28.03
CA THR A 199 4.50 -28.26 29.44
C THR A 199 3.41 -27.50 30.23
N ALA A 200 2.77 -26.51 29.62
CA ALA A 200 1.66 -25.79 30.24
C ALA A 200 0.44 -26.69 30.45
N ILE A 201 0.11 -27.54 29.47
CA ILE A 201 -0.99 -28.53 29.57
C ILE A 201 -0.75 -29.52 30.71
N VAL A 202 0.44 -30.12 30.78
CA VAL A 202 0.78 -31.10 31.83
C VAL A 202 0.69 -30.48 33.22
N ARG A 203 1.12 -29.22 33.38
CA ARG A 203 0.97 -28.49 34.65
C ARG A 203 -0.48 -28.13 34.96
N GLY A 204 -1.26 -27.83 33.93
CA GLY A 204 -2.68 -27.55 34.04
C GLY A 204 -3.51 -28.76 34.46
N ARG A 205 -2.98 -29.99 34.38
CA ARG A 205 -3.71 -31.22 34.74
C ARG A 205 -4.29 -31.15 36.16
N SER A 206 -3.52 -30.69 37.13
CA SER A 206 -3.98 -30.53 38.52
C SER A 206 -5.11 -29.50 38.67
N SER A 207 -5.22 -28.58 37.72
CA SER A 207 -6.23 -27.52 37.66
C SER A 207 -7.37 -27.83 36.68
N GLY A 208 -7.46 -29.07 36.19
CA GLY A 208 -8.56 -29.55 35.34
C GLY A 208 -8.35 -29.39 33.83
N ASP A 209 -7.12 -29.20 33.36
CA ASP A 209 -6.81 -29.19 31.93
C ASP A 209 -6.90 -30.60 31.32
N ARG A 210 -7.77 -30.78 30.34
CA ARG A 210 -8.06 -32.05 29.66
C ARG A 210 -7.63 -32.06 28.19
N THR A 211 -6.96 -31.02 27.71
CA THR A 211 -6.50 -30.94 26.32
C THR A 211 -5.56 -32.11 25.98
N LYS A 212 -5.79 -32.74 24.82
CA LYS A 212 -4.92 -33.78 24.26
C LYS A 212 -3.95 -33.21 23.22
N VAL A 213 -2.81 -33.86 23.03
CA VAL A 213 -1.79 -33.44 22.06
C VAL A 213 -1.26 -34.65 21.30
N ASP A 214 -1.30 -34.59 19.97
CA ASP A 214 -0.56 -35.49 19.08
C ASP A 214 0.52 -34.69 18.36
N LEU A 215 1.80 -35.00 18.59
CA LEU A 215 2.95 -34.32 17.99
C LEU A 215 3.66 -35.23 16.99
N ILE A 216 3.87 -34.73 15.77
CA ILE A 216 4.81 -35.28 14.80
C ILE A 216 6.05 -34.39 14.79
N PHE A 217 7.21 -34.96 15.15
CA PHE A 217 8.48 -34.24 15.16
C PHE A 217 9.44 -34.81 14.10
N ALA A 218 9.66 -34.05 13.03
CA ALA A 218 10.53 -34.44 11.92
C ALA A 218 11.97 -33.96 12.11
N ASN A 219 12.91 -34.90 11.97
CA ASN A 219 14.35 -34.70 12.17
C ASN A 219 15.13 -35.43 11.07
N VAL A 220 16.41 -35.08 10.89
CA VAL A 220 17.25 -35.74 9.85
C VAL A 220 17.73 -37.10 10.37
N THR A 221 18.44 -37.10 11.50
CA THR A 221 18.90 -38.32 12.18
C THR A 221 18.33 -38.42 13.60
N GLU A 222 18.48 -39.55 14.27
CA GLU A 222 18.06 -39.72 15.67
C GLU A 222 18.80 -38.75 16.62
N GLN A 223 20.06 -38.44 16.33
CA GLN A 223 20.86 -37.48 17.11
C GLN A 223 20.38 -36.03 16.95
N ASP A 224 19.58 -35.73 15.91
CA ASP A 224 19.01 -34.40 15.69
C ASP A 224 17.70 -34.18 16.45
N ILE A 225 17.19 -35.19 17.19
CA ILE A 225 15.99 -35.05 18.01
C ILE A 225 16.33 -34.17 19.23
N LEU A 226 16.02 -32.88 19.09
CA LEU A 226 16.29 -31.90 20.14
C LEU A 226 15.34 -32.09 21.33
N LEU A 227 15.89 -32.04 22.55
CA LEU A 227 15.15 -32.17 23.82
C LEU A 227 14.40 -33.50 23.95
N LYS A 228 14.98 -34.59 23.42
CA LYS A 228 14.37 -35.92 23.40
C LYS A 228 13.96 -36.39 24.79
N ASP A 229 14.82 -36.23 25.80
CA ASP A 229 14.54 -36.70 27.16
C ASP A 229 13.37 -35.94 27.79
N GLU A 230 13.28 -34.62 27.59
CA GLU A 230 12.15 -33.82 28.05
C GLU A 230 10.84 -34.17 27.33
N LEU A 231 10.91 -34.43 26.02
CA LEU A 231 9.75 -34.86 25.24
C LEU A 231 9.26 -36.24 25.68
N ASP A 232 10.17 -37.21 25.83
CA ASP A 232 9.84 -38.57 26.28
C ASP A 232 9.28 -38.56 27.71
N SER A 233 9.72 -37.63 28.58
CA SER A 233 9.12 -37.41 29.89
C SER A 233 7.69 -36.85 29.81
N LEU A 234 7.44 -35.89 28.92
CA LEU A 234 6.08 -35.36 28.69
C LEU A 234 5.13 -36.41 28.10
N ALA A 235 5.65 -37.34 27.30
CA ALA A 235 4.89 -38.45 26.72
C ALA A 235 4.43 -39.50 27.75
N GLN A 236 4.86 -39.40 29.02
CA GLN A 236 4.31 -40.20 30.12
C GLN A 236 2.89 -39.76 30.51
N ASP A 237 2.48 -38.53 30.18
CA ASP A 237 1.09 -38.07 30.32
C ASP A 237 0.21 -38.78 29.27
N ALA A 238 -0.85 -39.45 29.74
CA ALA A 238 -1.74 -40.22 28.87
C ALA A 238 -2.46 -39.38 27.79
N GLY A 239 -2.46 -38.06 27.90
CA GLY A 239 -3.01 -37.13 26.93
C GLY A 239 -1.99 -36.57 25.93
N ILE A 240 -0.72 -36.96 25.99
CA ILE A 240 0.35 -36.50 25.08
C ILE A 240 0.94 -37.69 24.33
N CYS A 241 0.87 -37.65 23.00
CA CYS A 241 1.42 -38.66 22.12
C CYS A 241 2.47 -38.03 21.20
N ILE A 242 3.72 -38.50 21.25
CA ILE A 242 4.83 -37.95 20.46
C ILE A 242 5.34 -39.00 19.49
N ARG A 243 5.49 -38.62 18.22
CA ARG A 243 5.91 -39.51 17.13
C ARG A 243 7.06 -38.86 16.39
N TYR A 244 8.20 -39.53 16.40
CA TYR A 244 9.42 -39.08 15.74
C TYR A 244 9.46 -39.60 14.29
N VAL A 245 9.84 -38.71 13.36
CA VAL A 245 10.01 -39.02 11.93
C VAL A 245 11.44 -38.67 11.53
N LEU A 246 12.15 -39.61 10.91
CA LEU A 246 13.54 -39.45 10.50
C LEU A 246 13.71 -39.57 8.99
N ASP A 247 14.45 -38.64 8.39
CA ASP A 247 14.87 -38.73 6.98
C ASP A 247 15.91 -39.84 6.78
N LYS A 248 16.88 -39.94 7.70
CA LYS A 248 17.96 -40.94 7.72
C LYS A 248 17.90 -41.77 9.01
N PRO A 249 17.00 -42.76 9.10
CA PRO A 249 16.84 -43.57 10.30
C PRO A 249 17.99 -44.57 10.51
N PRO A 250 18.35 -44.90 11.76
CA PRO A 250 19.24 -46.01 12.05
C PRO A 250 18.57 -47.37 11.79
N GLN A 251 19.38 -48.43 11.66
CA GLN A 251 18.88 -49.79 11.45
C GLN A 251 17.99 -50.22 12.63
N GLY A 252 16.74 -50.61 12.36
CA GLY A 252 15.76 -51.00 13.39
C GLY A 252 14.85 -49.87 13.91
N TRP A 253 14.87 -48.68 13.28
CA TRP A 253 13.97 -47.58 13.63
C TRP A 253 12.49 -47.96 13.47
N LYS A 254 11.70 -47.70 14.52
CA LYS A 254 10.26 -48.04 14.57
C LYS A 254 9.34 -46.83 14.31
N GLY A 255 9.91 -45.63 14.17
CA GLY A 255 9.16 -44.40 13.93
C GLY A 255 8.84 -44.17 12.46
N GLY A 256 8.40 -42.95 12.13
CA GLY A 256 8.20 -42.55 10.73
C GLY A 256 9.52 -42.41 9.97
N ILE A 257 9.48 -42.66 8.66
CA ILE A 257 10.63 -42.59 7.76
C ILE A 257 10.33 -41.59 6.63
N GLY A 258 11.29 -40.70 6.34
CA GLY A 258 11.22 -39.70 5.27
C GLY A 258 10.54 -38.40 5.69
N TYR A 259 9.95 -37.70 4.71
CA TYR A 259 9.19 -36.47 4.94
C TYR A 259 7.77 -36.76 5.45
N ILE A 260 7.16 -35.77 6.11
CA ILE A 260 5.79 -35.88 6.62
C ILE A 260 4.81 -35.91 5.44
N THR A 261 4.01 -36.98 5.34
CA THR A 261 3.01 -37.19 4.29
C THR A 261 1.58 -36.99 4.79
N ALA A 262 0.64 -36.89 3.84
CA ALA A 262 -0.80 -36.84 4.14
C ALA A 262 -1.26 -38.06 4.97
N ASP A 263 -0.75 -39.25 4.65
CA ASP A 263 -1.08 -40.48 5.37
C ASP A 263 -0.61 -40.45 6.82
N MET A 264 0.59 -39.91 7.08
CA MET A 264 1.08 -39.74 8.44
C MET A 264 0.17 -38.79 9.24
N ILE A 265 -0.25 -37.68 8.63
CA ILE A 265 -1.15 -36.71 9.27
C ILE A 265 -2.51 -37.35 9.58
N THR A 266 -3.11 -38.03 8.61
CA THR A 266 -4.42 -38.71 8.79
C THR A 266 -4.34 -39.82 9.83
N LYS A 267 -3.25 -40.58 9.85
CA LYS A 267 -3.06 -41.69 10.80
C LYS A 267 -2.75 -41.21 12.20
N TRP A 268 -2.05 -40.07 12.35
CA TRP A 268 -1.43 -39.70 13.62
C TRP A 268 -1.95 -38.43 14.28
N LEU A 269 -2.54 -37.51 13.54
CA LEU A 269 -3.12 -36.28 14.09
C LEU A 269 -4.65 -36.40 14.23
N PRO A 270 -5.28 -35.61 15.12
CA PRO A 270 -6.73 -35.61 15.28
C PRO A 270 -7.45 -35.17 14.01
N ALA A 271 -8.50 -35.89 13.61
CA ALA A 271 -9.29 -35.54 12.43
C ALA A 271 -9.87 -34.10 12.49
N PRO A 272 -10.11 -33.44 11.33
CA PRO A 272 -10.63 -32.08 11.28
C PRO A 272 -11.95 -31.95 12.05
N ALA A 273 -11.97 -31.05 13.04
CA ALA A 273 -13.16 -30.69 13.80
C ALA A 273 -13.06 -29.24 14.32
N PRO A 274 -14.18 -28.56 14.62
CA PRO A 274 -14.17 -27.17 15.11
C PRO A 274 -13.41 -26.98 16.44
N ASP A 275 -13.30 -28.05 17.24
CA ASP A 275 -12.64 -28.09 18.54
C ASP A 275 -11.23 -28.71 18.49
N VAL A 276 -10.64 -28.82 17.29
CA VAL A 276 -9.30 -29.34 17.02
C VAL A 276 -8.48 -28.27 16.31
N LYS A 277 -7.20 -28.12 16.70
CA LYS A 277 -6.30 -27.12 16.11
C LYS A 277 -4.95 -27.74 15.73
N ILE A 278 -4.48 -27.42 14.54
CA ILE A 278 -3.16 -27.82 14.04
C ILE A 278 -2.16 -26.70 14.25
N LEU A 279 -1.05 -26.98 14.94
CA LEU A 279 0.07 -26.06 15.14
C LEU A 279 1.25 -26.50 14.27
N LEU A 280 1.73 -25.59 13.41
CA LEU A 280 2.86 -25.85 12.49
C LEU A 280 4.03 -24.93 12.82
N CYS A 281 5.20 -25.51 13.11
CA CYS A 281 6.42 -24.72 13.29
C CYS A 281 7.67 -25.48 12.81
N GLY A 282 8.43 -24.90 11.89
CA GLY A 282 9.63 -25.51 11.35
C GLY A 282 10.24 -24.66 10.25
N PRO A 283 11.17 -25.22 9.45
CA PRO A 283 11.73 -24.56 8.28
C PRO A 283 10.63 -24.12 7.29
N PRO A 284 10.78 -22.96 6.59
CA PRO A 284 9.76 -22.44 5.67
C PRO A 284 9.27 -23.44 4.61
N PRO A 285 10.14 -24.24 3.95
CA PRO A 285 9.69 -25.22 2.95
C PRO A 285 8.74 -26.28 3.54
N MET A 286 9.04 -26.74 4.75
CA MET A 286 8.23 -27.70 5.48
C MET A 286 6.86 -27.12 5.83
N VAL A 287 6.83 -25.91 6.39
CA VAL A 287 5.56 -25.25 6.77
C VAL A 287 4.69 -24.94 5.56
N GLY A 288 5.29 -24.48 4.45
CA GLY A 288 4.59 -24.19 3.20
C GLY A 288 3.93 -25.42 2.58
N SER A 289 4.67 -26.55 2.53
CA SER A 289 4.14 -27.83 2.05
C SER A 289 3.01 -28.34 2.93
N LEU A 290 3.21 -28.36 4.26
CA LEU A 290 2.24 -28.92 5.20
C LEU A 290 0.92 -28.16 5.25
N LYS A 291 0.92 -26.83 5.05
CA LYS A 291 -0.32 -26.06 4.93
C LYS A 291 -1.23 -26.60 3.83
N LYS A 292 -0.66 -26.85 2.64
CA LYS A 292 -1.40 -27.38 1.48
C LYS A 292 -1.91 -28.79 1.76
N VAL A 293 -1.08 -29.63 2.38
CA VAL A 293 -1.47 -31.00 2.75
C VAL A 293 -2.62 -30.98 3.75
N THR A 294 -2.53 -30.19 4.82
CA THR A 294 -3.63 -30.08 5.79
C THR A 294 -4.91 -29.51 5.18
N GLU A 295 -4.81 -28.54 4.27
CA GLU A 295 -5.99 -28.04 3.55
C GLU A 295 -6.64 -29.14 2.70
N SER A 296 -5.85 -29.94 1.98
CA SER A 296 -6.35 -31.07 1.18
C SER A 296 -7.01 -32.18 2.02
N LEU A 297 -6.67 -32.26 3.31
CA LEU A 297 -7.24 -33.23 4.26
C LEU A 297 -8.52 -32.72 4.96
N GLY A 298 -9.05 -31.55 4.56
CA GLY A 298 -10.31 -31.01 5.06
C GLY A 298 -10.20 -30.11 6.30
N TYR A 299 -8.99 -29.68 6.68
CA TYR A 299 -8.83 -28.61 7.66
C TYR A 299 -9.09 -27.24 7.00
N GLN A 300 -9.65 -26.28 7.75
CA GLN A 300 -9.94 -24.93 7.26
C GLN A 300 -8.67 -24.22 6.77
N LYS A 301 -8.76 -23.59 5.59
CA LYS A 301 -7.66 -22.88 4.91
C LYS A 301 -6.94 -21.93 5.87
N ALA A 302 -5.61 -22.07 5.95
CA ALA A 302 -4.76 -21.22 6.78
C ALA A 302 -4.68 -19.80 6.19
N ARG A 303 -4.98 -18.78 6.98
CA ARG A 303 -4.78 -17.37 6.58
C ARG A 303 -3.30 -17.04 6.39
N ALA A 304 -3.01 -15.98 5.64
CA ALA A 304 -1.65 -15.46 5.46
C ALA A 304 -1.00 -15.11 6.81
N VAL A 305 -1.76 -14.51 7.73
CA VAL A 305 -1.39 -14.32 9.13
C VAL A 305 -2.35 -15.13 10.02
N SER A 306 -1.84 -16.19 10.64
CA SER A 306 -2.67 -17.07 11.49
C SER A 306 -3.22 -16.32 12.70
N LYS A 307 -4.54 -16.42 12.92
CA LYS A 307 -5.24 -15.91 14.11
C LYS A 307 -5.51 -17.03 15.11
N LEU A 308 -5.83 -16.65 16.35
CA LEU A 308 -6.14 -17.60 17.42
C LEU A 308 -7.38 -18.45 17.12
N GLU A 309 -8.31 -17.99 16.29
CA GLU A 309 -9.48 -18.75 15.84
C GLU A 309 -9.19 -19.75 14.71
N ASP A 310 -8.06 -19.62 14.00
CA ASP A 310 -7.80 -20.40 12.78
C ASP A 310 -7.48 -21.87 13.09
N GLN A 311 -8.07 -22.82 12.37
CA GLN A 311 -7.82 -24.25 12.60
C GLN A 311 -6.36 -24.64 12.34
N ILE A 312 -5.67 -23.98 11.41
CA ILE A 312 -4.24 -24.13 11.15
C ILE A 312 -3.49 -22.87 11.62
N PHE A 313 -2.66 -23.01 12.64
CA PHE A 313 -1.80 -21.94 13.14
C PHE A 313 -0.35 -22.19 12.76
N SER A 314 0.21 -21.32 11.91
CA SER A 314 1.61 -21.39 11.48
C SER A 314 2.38 -20.15 11.90
N LYS A 315 3.59 -20.32 12.42
CA LYS A 315 4.51 -19.20 12.68
C LYS A 315 5.13 -18.76 11.35
N MET A 316 4.48 -17.84 10.62
CA MET A 316 5.09 -17.24 9.43
C MET A 316 6.16 -16.22 9.87
N SER A 317 7.36 -16.33 9.30
CA SER A 317 8.44 -15.36 9.49
C SER A 317 8.08 -14.05 8.80
N SER A 318 7.88 -12.98 9.60
CA SER A 318 7.63 -11.58 9.20
C SER A 318 6.47 -11.34 8.22
N THR A 319 5.43 -10.64 8.68
CA THR A 319 4.37 -10.08 7.82
C THR A 319 4.98 -9.31 6.64
N PRO A 320 4.56 -9.57 5.39
CA PRO A 320 5.08 -8.86 4.22
C PRO A 320 4.79 -7.36 4.33
N ILE A 321 5.75 -6.54 3.90
CA ILE A 321 5.63 -5.08 3.96
C ILE A 321 4.84 -4.64 2.73
N PRO A 322 3.65 -4.04 2.89
CA PRO A 322 2.77 -3.69 1.77
C PRO A 322 3.52 -2.90 0.70
N GLY A 323 3.47 -3.36 -0.56
CA GLY A 323 4.09 -2.69 -1.70
C GLY A 323 5.57 -2.95 -1.95
N THR A 324 6.26 -3.67 -1.07
CA THR A 324 7.67 -4.06 -1.30
C THR A 324 7.71 -5.32 -2.17
N VAL A 325 8.13 -5.18 -3.44
CA VAL A 325 8.07 -6.28 -4.41
C VAL A 325 9.41 -6.58 -5.07
N GLN A 326 9.60 -7.83 -5.48
CA GLN A 326 10.73 -8.22 -6.31
C GLN A 326 10.41 -7.94 -7.78
N LEU A 327 10.95 -6.85 -8.30
CA LEU A 327 10.69 -6.37 -9.66
C LEU A 327 11.69 -6.96 -10.67
N VAL A 328 12.94 -7.20 -10.26
CA VAL A 328 14.00 -7.69 -11.13
C VAL A 328 14.49 -9.04 -10.63
N ASP A 329 14.42 -10.05 -11.49
CA ASP A 329 15.01 -11.36 -11.28
C ASP A 329 16.44 -11.37 -11.82
N ILE A 330 17.39 -10.97 -10.97
CA ILE A 330 18.82 -10.91 -11.31
C ILE A 330 19.41 -12.31 -11.56
N GLN A 331 18.80 -13.36 -10.99
CA GLN A 331 19.36 -14.71 -10.97
C GLN A 331 18.68 -15.67 -11.96
N GLY A 332 17.54 -15.29 -12.53
CA GLY A 332 16.75 -16.14 -13.44
C GLY A 332 16.07 -17.32 -12.73
N VAL A 333 15.88 -17.22 -11.42
CA VAL A 333 15.39 -18.31 -10.55
C VAL A 333 13.90 -18.15 -10.23
N VAL A 334 13.31 -16.99 -10.55
CA VAL A 334 11.93 -16.67 -10.22
C VAL A 334 11.00 -17.26 -11.29
N HIS A 335 10.24 -18.29 -10.93
CA HIS A 335 9.19 -18.87 -11.77
C HIS A 335 7.99 -17.92 -11.88
N ALA A 336 8.10 -16.90 -12.71
CA ALA A 336 7.08 -15.91 -13.02
C ALA A 336 7.17 -15.53 -14.52
N LYS A 337 6.10 -15.00 -15.12
CA LYS A 337 6.18 -14.46 -16.49
C LYS A 337 7.04 -13.17 -16.49
N HIS A 338 8.00 -13.08 -17.41
CA HIS A 338 8.88 -11.92 -17.62
C HIS A 338 8.44 -11.09 -18.83
N GLY A 339 8.89 -9.83 -18.88
CA GLY A 339 8.55 -8.90 -19.97
C GLY A 339 9.16 -9.28 -21.32
N GLU A 340 8.41 -9.06 -22.40
CA GLU A 340 8.92 -9.22 -23.77
C GLU A 340 10.07 -8.22 -24.03
N GLY A 341 11.27 -8.73 -24.30
CA GLY A 341 12.49 -7.92 -24.54
C GLY A 341 13.37 -7.67 -23.31
N HIS A 342 12.84 -7.80 -22.08
CA HIS A 342 13.58 -7.68 -20.82
C HIS A 342 13.34 -8.91 -19.93
N LYS A 343 14.09 -10.00 -20.20
CA LYS A 343 13.99 -11.28 -19.48
C LYS A 343 14.30 -11.19 -17.98
N ASP A 344 14.87 -10.09 -17.51
CA ASP A 344 15.18 -9.83 -16.10
C ASP A 344 14.01 -9.19 -15.32
N ILE A 345 12.98 -8.67 -15.99
CA ILE A 345 11.87 -7.95 -15.33
C ILE A 345 10.69 -8.89 -15.11
N VAL A 346 10.27 -9.04 -13.85
CA VAL A 346 9.10 -9.83 -13.46
C VAL A 346 7.83 -9.02 -13.70
N LEU A 347 6.86 -9.58 -14.43
CA LEU A 347 5.56 -8.94 -14.67
C LEU A 347 4.71 -8.95 -13.39
N ILE A 348 4.24 -7.79 -12.97
CA ILE A 348 3.37 -7.66 -11.80
C ILE A 348 2.24 -6.70 -12.17
N PRO A 349 0.95 -7.10 -12.03
CA PRO A 349 0.45 -8.45 -11.73
C PRO A 349 0.81 -9.50 -12.79
N GLN A 350 0.69 -10.79 -12.47
CA GLN A 350 0.91 -11.88 -13.42
C GLN A 350 -0.28 -11.96 -14.40
N PRO A 351 -0.05 -11.92 -15.73
CA PRO A 351 -1.13 -11.97 -16.71
C PRO A 351 -1.70 -13.39 -16.81
N SER A 352 -3.03 -13.50 -16.86
CA SER A 352 -3.71 -14.77 -17.12
C SER A 352 -3.70 -15.10 -18.62
N ASP A 353 -3.97 -16.37 -18.95
CA ASP A 353 -4.08 -16.84 -20.34
C ASP A 353 -5.46 -16.55 -20.94
N HIS A 354 -6.34 -15.84 -20.22
CA HIS A 354 -7.71 -15.54 -20.67
C HIS A 354 -7.74 -14.40 -21.71
N PRO A 355 -8.46 -14.54 -22.85
CA PRO A 355 -8.51 -13.51 -23.91
C PRO A 355 -9.10 -12.16 -23.51
N ASP A 356 -9.97 -12.14 -22.50
CA ASP A 356 -10.56 -10.90 -21.95
C ASP A 356 -9.71 -10.24 -20.85
N ASP A 357 -8.58 -10.83 -20.44
CA ASP A 357 -7.70 -10.20 -19.44
C ASP A 357 -7.06 -8.93 -20.06
N PRO A 358 -7.31 -7.72 -19.51
CA PRO A 358 -6.76 -6.49 -20.08
C PRO A 358 -5.24 -6.42 -20.07
N LEU A 359 -4.58 -7.17 -19.17
CA LEU A 359 -3.11 -7.26 -19.13
C LEU A 359 -2.56 -8.04 -20.33
N SER A 360 -3.30 -8.99 -20.89
CA SER A 360 -2.89 -9.83 -22.03
C SER A 360 -3.26 -9.23 -23.39
N TRP A 361 -3.97 -8.11 -23.43
CA TRP A 361 -4.35 -7.45 -24.68
C TRP A 361 -3.15 -7.00 -25.52
N THR A 362 -3.32 -6.99 -26.85
CA THR A 362 -2.29 -6.47 -27.75
C THR A 362 -2.04 -4.98 -27.49
N PRO A 363 -0.80 -4.48 -27.68
CA PRO A 363 -0.46 -3.08 -27.39
C PRO A 363 -1.37 -2.07 -28.11
N LYS A 364 -1.79 -2.39 -29.34
CA LYS A 364 -2.73 -1.56 -30.11
C LYS A 364 -4.11 -1.51 -29.47
N ARG A 365 -4.63 -2.63 -28.98
CA ARG A 365 -5.92 -2.69 -28.28
C ARG A 365 -5.86 -1.93 -26.95
N LYS A 366 -4.78 -2.08 -26.18
CA LYS A 366 -4.53 -1.31 -24.94
C LYS A 366 -4.54 0.19 -25.22
N LEU A 367 -3.76 0.63 -26.20
CA LEU A 367 -3.65 2.06 -26.57
C LEU A 367 -4.97 2.61 -27.11
N PHE A 368 -5.70 1.84 -27.90
CA PHE A 368 -7.00 2.24 -28.44
C PHE A 368 -8.05 2.40 -27.33
N ASN A 369 -8.10 1.46 -26.38
CA ASN A 369 -9.03 1.55 -25.25
C ASN A 369 -8.71 2.76 -24.35
N ILE A 370 -7.45 2.90 -23.93
CA ILE A 370 -7.06 4.00 -23.02
C ILE A 370 -7.22 5.38 -23.66
N PHE A 371 -7.08 5.51 -24.98
CA PHE A 371 -7.28 6.77 -25.70
C PHE A 371 -8.65 7.41 -25.42
N TRP A 372 -9.72 6.61 -25.38
CA TRP A 372 -11.07 7.13 -25.11
C TRP A 372 -11.24 7.57 -23.66
N ALA A 373 -10.68 6.82 -22.70
CA ALA A 373 -10.67 7.23 -21.29
C ALA A 373 -9.88 8.53 -21.06
N MET A 374 -8.75 8.70 -21.76
CA MET A 374 -7.95 9.93 -21.69
C MET A 374 -8.63 11.12 -22.36
N THR A 375 -9.32 10.90 -23.47
CA THR A 375 -10.10 11.94 -24.16
C THR A 375 -11.24 12.43 -23.27
N TRP A 376 -11.87 11.53 -22.50
CA TRP A 376 -12.83 11.93 -21.46
C TRP A 376 -12.17 12.79 -20.38
N CYS A 377 -11.03 12.38 -19.83
CA CYS A 377 -10.27 13.18 -18.86
C CYS A 377 -10.04 14.60 -19.35
N PHE A 378 -9.57 14.70 -20.60
CA PHE A 378 -9.28 15.96 -21.25
C PHE A 378 -10.54 16.81 -21.36
N LEU A 379 -11.65 16.26 -21.86
CA LEU A 379 -12.90 17.01 -21.99
C LEU A 379 -13.46 17.46 -20.63
N ALA A 380 -13.46 16.59 -19.62
CA ALA A 380 -14.01 16.91 -18.32
C ALA A 380 -13.22 18.05 -17.63
N ALA A 381 -11.88 18.03 -17.72
CA ALA A 381 -11.04 19.12 -17.23
C ALA A 381 -11.23 20.43 -18.03
N ALA A 382 -11.51 20.33 -19.34
CA ALA A 382 -11.84 21.48 -20.18
C ALA A 382 -13.17 22.12 -19.77
N ILE A 383 -14.19 21.31 -19.48
CA ILE A 383 -15.50 21.78 -19.00
C ILE A 383 -15.38 22.58 -17.69
N ILE A 384 -14.52 22.12 -16.78
CA ILE A 384 -14.33 22.76 -15.47
C ILE A 384 -13.61 24.10 -15.60
N SER A 385 -12.55 24.15 -16.41
CA SER A 385 -11.69 25.34 -16.56
C SER A 385 -12.20 26.36 -17.57
N GLY A 386 -12.98 25.94 -18.56
CA GLY A 386 -13.30 26.72 -19.76
C GLY A 386 -14.07 28.02 -19.53
N LEU A 387 -14.82 28.15 -18.43
CA LEU A 387 -15.58 29.38 -18.12
C LEU A 387 -14.74 30.50 -17.51
N SER A 388 -13.56 30.18 -16.96
CA SER A 388 -12.76 31.13 -16.19
C SER A 388 -12.40 32.44 -16.91
N PRO A 389 -12.10 32.46 -18.22
CA PRO A 389 -11.78 33.71 -18.92
C PRO A 389 -12.98 34.64 -19.12
N ALA A 390 -14.20 34.11 -19.05
CA ALA A 390 -15.43 34.83 -19.35
C ALA A 390 -16.15 35.35 -18.10
N TYR A 391 -15.56 35.26 -16.90
CA TYR A 391 -16.22 35.65 -15.65
C TYR A 391 -16.75 37.09 -15.65
N LEU A 392 -15.98 38.05 -16.16
CA LEU A 392 -16.42 39.44 -16.27
C LEU A 392 -17.61 39.62 -17.22
N MET A 393 -17.64 38.84 -18.31
CA MET A 393 -18.76 38.84 -19.25
C MET A 393 -20.03 38.22 -18.66
N ILE A 394 -19.87 37.17 -17.84
CA ILE A 394 -20.97 36.51 -17.14
C ILE A 394 -21.55 37.44 -16.08
N GLU A 395 -20.72 38.13 -15.31
CA GLU A 395 -21.17 39.12 -14.32
C GLU A 395 -21.94 40.26 -14.98
N ALA A 396 -21.45 40.78 -16.11
CA ALA A 396 -22.13 41.84 -16.84
C ALA A 396 -23.50 41.42 -17.40
N ASP A 397 -23.67 40.15 -17.76
CA ASP A 397 -24.89 39.62 -18.38
C ASP A 397 -25.90 39.09 -17.36
N THR A 398 -25.44 38.41 -16.30
CA THR A 398 -26.31 37.73 -15.31
C THR A 398 -26.43 38.50 -13.99
N GLY A 399 -25.54 39.46 -13.73
CA GLY A 399 -25.42 40.14 -12.44
C GLY A 399 -24.83 39.28 -11.32
N ILE A 400 -24.39 38.05 -11.60
CA ILE A 400 -23.74 37.18 -10.62
C ILE A 400 -22.29 37.63 -10.45
N SER A 401 -21.89 37.93 -9.22
CA SER A 401 -20.56 38.45 -8.94
C SER A 401 -19.43 37.48 -9.33
N VAL A 402 -18.27 38.00 -9.72
CA VAL A 402 -17.07 37.16 -9.96
C VAL A 402 -16.69 36.33 -8.72
N ALA A 403 -16.90 36.88 -7.53
CA ALA A 403 -16.68 36.18 -6.26
C ALA A 403 -17.63 34.96 -6.11
N ASP A 404 -18.89 35.10 -6.51
CA ASP A 404 -19.86 33.99 -6.51
C ASP A 404 -19.55 32.97 -7.60
N LEU A 405 -19.13 33.39 -8.80
CA LEU A 405 -18.67 32.49 -9.86
C LEU A 405 -17.48 31.64 -9.40
N SER A 406 -16.49 32.28 -8.76
CA SER A 406 -15.34 31.61 -8.16
C SER A 406 -15.75 30.65 -7.03
N THR A 407 -16.68 31.07 -6.17
CA THR A 407 -17.25 30.22 -5.10
C THR A 407 -17.96 29.00 -5.68
N GLY A 408 -18.72 29.17 -6.77
CA GLY A 408 -19.34 28.08 -7.51
C GLY A 408 -18.33 27.09 -8.06
N ASN A 409 -17.20 27.55 -8.59
CA ASN A 409 -16.11 26.66 -9.03
C ASN A 409 -15.46 25.92 -7.84
N GLY A 410 -15.32 26.58 -6.69
CA GLY A 410 -14.90 25.92 -5.45
C GLY A 410 -15.84 24.79 -5.04
N LEU A 411 -17.16 25.03 -5.07
CA LEU A 411 -18.18 24.00 -4.80
C LEU A 411 -18.08 22.84 -5.79
N LEU A 412 -17.80 23.12 -7.06
CA LEU A 412 -17.55 22.08 -8.06
C LEU A 412 -16.39 21.17 -7.61
N TYR A 413 -15.23 21.73 -7.23
CA TYR A 413 -14.10 20.92 -6.76
C TYR A 413 -14.45 20.11 -5.51
N LEU A 414 -15.13 20.71 -4.53
CA LEU A 414 -15.57 20.01 -3.33
C LEU A 414 -16.38 18.76 -3.71
N PHE A 415 -17.39 18.92 -4.55
CA PHE A 415 -18.27 17.83 -4.96
C PHE A 415 -17.67 16.89 -6.00
N LEU A 416 -16.61 17.29 -6.68
CA LEU A 416 -15.77 16.38 -7.45
C LEU A 416 -15.12 15.36 -6.52
N GLY A 417 -14.62 15.79 -5.35
CA GLY A 417 -14.04 14.91 -4.35
C GLY A 417 -15.09 14.01 -3.70
N TRP A 418 -16.17 14.59 -3.18
CA TRP A 418 -17.25 13.82 -2.55
C TRP A 418 -18.00 12.91 -3.53
N GLY A 419 -18.10 13.31 -4.79
CA GLY A 419 -18.70 12.53 -5.87
C GLY A 419 -17.99 11.20 -6.10
N THR A 420 -16.66 11.16 -5.96
CA THR A 420 -15.88 9.92 -6.13
C THR A 420 -16.28 8.82 -5.16
N LEU A 421 -16.78 9.16 -3.96
CA LEU A 421 -17.28 8.17 -3.01
C LEU A 421 -18.46 7.38 -3.62
N ILE A 422 -19.32 8.04 -4.39
CA ILE A 422 -20.48 7.42 -5.01
C ILE A 422 -20.06 6.73 -6.30
N THR A 423 -19.42 7.48 -7.20
CA THR A 423 -19.15 7.04 -8.56
C THR A 423 -18.10 5.92 -8.62
N GLN A 424 -17.12 5.91 -7.72
CA GLN A 424 -16.16 4.80 -7.66
C GLN A 424 -16.81 3.49 -7.19
N ASN A 425 -17.76 3.55 -6.25
CA ASN A 425 -18.48 2.37 -5.81
C ASN A 425 -19.36 1.80 -6.94
N VAL A 426 -19.96 2.68 -7.74
CA VAL A 426 -20.69 2.29 -8.96
C VAL A 426 -19.73 1.61 -9.94
N ALA A 427 -18.55 2.17 -10.18
CA ALA A 427 -17.54 1.59 -11.07
C ALA A 427 -17.04 0.20 -10.65
N LEU A 428 -16.83 -0.01 -9.36
CA LEU A 428 -16.37 -1.29 -8.81
C LEU A 428 -17.45 -2.38 -8.79
N THR A 429 -18.73 -1.99 -8.84
CA THR A 429 -19.86 -2.93 -8.72
C THR A 429 -20.50 -3.24 -10.07
N TYR A 430 -20.73 -2.21 -10.89
CA TYR A 430 -21.49 -2.34 -12.14
C TYR A 430 -20.60 -2.31 -13.39
N GLY A 431 -19.31 -1.98 -13.25
CA GLY A 431 -18.35 -1.90 -14.35
C GLY A 431 -17.83 -0.48 -14.59
N ARG A 432 -16.64 -0.40 -15.19
CA ARG A 432 -15.97 0.87 -15.48
C ARG A 432 -16.58 1.53 -16.71
N ARG A 433 -17.04 0.74 -17.68
CA ARG A 433 -17.66 1.23 -18.93
C ARG A 433 -18.97 1.98 -18.69
N ILE A 434 -19.91 1.38 -17.96
CA ILE A 434 -21.20 2.04 -17.67
C ILE A 434 -20.98 3.34 -16.90
N THR A 435 -20.04 3.33 -15.95
CA THR A 435 -19.72 4.52 -15.14
C THR A 435 -19.13 5.63 -16.00
N LEU A 436 -18.18 5.29 -16.89
CA LEU A 436 -17.56 6.25 -17.79
C LEU A 436 -18.58 6.87 -18.76
N VAL A 437 -19.38 6.04 -19.45
CA VAL A 437 -20.37 6.52 -20.44
C VAL A 437 -21.46 7.37 -19.77
N ALA A 438 -21.99 6.92 -18.62
CA ALA A 438 -22.99 7.69 -17.88
C ALA A 438 -22.42 9.03 -17.38
N SER A 439 -21.17 9.04 -16.92
CA SER A 439 -20.50 10.26 -16.48
C SER A 439 -20.33 11.29 -17.59
N ILE A 440 -19.88 10.87 -18.79
CA ILE A 440 -19.74 11.77 -19.95
C ILE A 440 -21.11 12.37 -20.32
N LEU A 441 -22.14 11.53 -20.41
CA LEU A 441 -23.48 11.96 -20.80
C LEU A 441 -24.06 12.97 -19.80
N LEU A 442 -24.02 12.65 -18.50
CA LEU A 442 -24.56 13.50 -17.44
C LEU A 442 -23.79 14.82 -17.31
N THR A 443 -22.47 14.78 -17.45
CA THR A 443 -21.62 16.00 -17.45
C THR A 443 -21.95 16.88 -18.65
N THR A 444 -22.19 16.29 -19.82
CA THR A 444 -22.58 17.01 -21.04
C THR A 444 -23.90 17.78 -20.84
N PHE A 445 -24.90 17.15 -20.21
CA PHE A 445 -26.17 17.80 -19.87
C PHE A 445 -26.02 18.91 -18.82
N ALA A 446 -25.24 18.66 -17.76
CA ALA A 446 -24.98 19.68 -16.74
C ALA A 446 -24.21 20.89 -17.30
N THR A 447 -23.31 20.65 -18.26
CA THR A 447 -22.60 21.71 -19.00
C THR A 447 -23.57 22.51 -19.86
N LEU A 448 -24.49 21.83 -20.56
CA LEU A 448 -25.50 22.52 -21.38
C LEU A 448 -26.43 23.39 -20.51
N TRP A 449 -26.84 22.88 -19.35
CA TRP A 449 -27.62 23.66 -18.37
C TRP A 449 -26.85 24.91 -17.90
N SER A 450 -25.53 24.83 -17.75
CA SER A 450 -24.70 25.98 -17.32
C SER A 450 -24.84 27.21 -18.22
N ALA A 451 -25.23 27.05 -19.49
CA ALA A 451 -25.46 28.17 -20.42
C ALA A 451 -26.72 28.99 -20.11
N TYR A 452 -27.66 28.44 -19.34
CA TYR A 452 -28.98 29.01 -19.06
C TYR A 452 -29.15 29.45 -17.61
N VAL A 453 -28.07 29.46 -16.82
CA VAL A 453 -28.11 29.85 -15.42
C VAL A 453 -28.30 31.36 -15.30
N GLU A 454 -29.32 31.77 -14.54
CA GLU A 454 -29.64 33.19 -14.33
C GLU A 454 -29.54 33.62 -12.86
N SER A 455 -29.54 32.68 -11.93
CA SER A 455 -29.50 32.99 -10.49
C SER A 455 -28.29 32.38 -9.77
N ARG A 456 -27.86 33.04 -8.69
CA ARG A 456 -26.78 32.56 -7.82
C ARG A 456 -27.04 31.16 -7.24
N ALA A 457 -28.26 30.92 -6.77
CA ALA A 457 -28.64 29.63 -6.20
C ALA A 457 -28.61 28.52 -7.26
N GLU A 458 -29.12 28.81 -8.45
CA GLU A 458 -29.09 27.88 -9.58
C GLU A 458 -27.66 27.57 -10.01
N LEU A 459 -26.77 28.57 -10.07
CA LEU A 459 -25.35 28.37 -10.33
C LEU A 459 -24.74 27.36 -9.35
N PHE A 460 -24.99 27.52 -8.06
CA PHE A 460 -24.43 26.62 -7.05
C PHE A 460 -24.95 25.19 -7.21
N VAL A 461 -26.25 25.02 -7.44
CA VAL A 461 -26.84 23.68 -7.69
C VAL A 461 -26.23 23.05 -8.95
N ASN A 462 -26.11 23.81 -10.03
CA ASN A 462 -25.47 23.36 -11.26
C ASN A 462 -24.02 22.87 -11.01
N ARG A 463 -23.22 23.66 -10.27
CA ARG A 463 -21.82 23.31 -9.95
C ARG A 463 -21.68 22.08 -9.07
N ILE A 464 -22.57 21.91 -8.09
CA ILE A 464 -22.63 20.72 -7.23
C ILE A 464 -22.90 19.48 -8.08
N ILE A 465 -23.92 19.52 -8.93
CA ILE A 465 -24.28 18.39 -9.79
C ILE A 465 -23.14 18.09 -10.76
N LEU A 466 -22.61 19.12 -11.42
CA LEU A 466 -21.49 19.00 -12.37
C LEU A 466 -20.27 18.35 -11.71
N GLY A 467 -19.93 18.72 -10.46
CA GLY A 467 -18.85 18.10 -9.69
C GLY A 467 -19.09 16.61 -9.41
N ILE A 468 -20.30 16.24 -8.96
CA ILE A 468 -20.62 14.83 -8.68
C ILE A 468 -20.51 13.97 -9.94
N VAL A 469 -21.11 14.42 -11.05
CA VAL A 469 -21.20 13.61 -12.28
C VAL A 469 -19.88 13.53 -13.05
N SER A 470 -19.01 14.54 -12.92
CA SER A 470 -17.67 14.55 -13.53
C SER A 470 -16.60 13.85 -12.68
N SER A 471 -16.89 13.53 -11.41
CA SER A 471 -15.96 12.89 -10.48
C SER A 471 -15.23 11.63 -10.98
N PRO A 472 -15.78 10.78 -11.89
CA PRO A 472 -15.02 9.65 -12.44
C PRO A 472 -13.73 10.03 -13.15
N MET A 473 -13.61 11.26 -13.66
CA MET A 473 -12.33 11.72 -14.24
C MET A 473 -11.18 11.72 -13.23
N GLU A 474 -11.50 11.68 -11.94
CA GLU A 474 -10.52 11.79 -10.86
C GLU A 474 -10.04 10.45 -10.31
N THR A 475 -10.81 9.37 -10.45
CA THR A 475 -10.41 8.05 -9.90
C THR A 475 -10.44 6.94 -10.93
N LEU A 476 -11.38 7.01 -11.88
CA LEU A 476 -11.69 5.86 -12.73
C LEU A 476 -10.57 5.60 -13.73
N ILE A 477 -9.93 6.64 -14.23
CA ILE A 477 -8.87 6.54 -15.24
C ILE A 477 -7.62 5.90 -14.62
N GLU A 478 -7.27 6.24 -13.39
CA GLU A 478 -6.16 5.64 -12.66
C GLU A 478 -6.37 4.16 -12.38
N VAL A 479 -7.61 3.78 -12.09
CA VAL A 479 -8.00 2.36 -11.95
C VAL A 479 -7.89 1.65 -13.30
N ILE A 480 -8.42 2.23 -14.38
CA ILE A 480 -8.33 1.66 -15.74
C ILE A 480 -6.86 1.45 -16.15
N ILE A 481 -5.98 2.41 -15.89
CA ILE A 481 -4.54 2.26 -16.16
C ILE A 481 -3.95 1.10 -15.35
N GLY A 482 -4.40 0.94 -14.09
CA GLY A 482 -3.99 -0.17 -13.23
C GLY A 482 -4.44 -1.54 -13.71
N ASP A 483 -5.61 -1.63 -14.34
CA ASP A 483 -6.16 -2.88 -14.86
C ASP A 483 -5.43 -3.33 -16.15
N VAL A 484 -4.89 -2.39 -16.94
CA VAL A 484 -4.40 -2.62 -18.31
C VAL A 484 -2.86 -2.71 -18.42
N PHE A 485 -2.12 -2.02 -17.55
CA PHE A 485 -0.66 -1.88 -17.66
C PHE A 485 0.11 -2.44 -16.46
N PHE A 486 1.28 -3.04 -16.73
CA PHE A 486 2.15 -3.61 -15.70
C PHE A 486 2.93 -2.53 -14.93
N ILE A 487 3.37 -2.83 -13.69
CA ILE A 487 4.04 -1.86 -12.79
C ILE A 487 5.23 -1.11 -13.43
N HIS A 488 6.00 -1.77 -14.31
CA HIS A 488 7.21 -1.19 -14.92
C HIS A 488 6.92 -0.20 -16.07
N GLU A 489 5.74 -0.26 -16.68
CA GLU A 489 5.28 0.65 -17.74
C GLU A 489 4.16 1.60 -17.27
N ARG A 490 3.59 1.33 -16.08
CA ARG A 490 2.47 2.08 -15.52
C ARG A 490 2.79 3.55 -15.27
N GLY A 491 4.01 3.89 -14.88
CA GLY A 491 4.41 5.27 -14.59
C GLY A 491 4.31 6.17 -15.82
N LEU A 492 4.68 5.65 -17.00
CA LEU A 492 4.52 6.34 -18.29
C LEU A 492 3.06 6.77 -18.53
N TYR A 493 2.13 5.82 -18.42
CA TYR A 493 0.70 6.08 -18.68
C TYR A 493 0.04 6.95 -17.61
N MET A 494 0.47 6.85 -16.35
CA MET A 494 0.06 7.79 -15.29
C MET A 494 0.57 9.21 -15.54
N GLY A 495 1.76 9.35 -16.12
CA GLY A 495 2.28 10.63 -16.59
C GLY A 495 1.45 11.22 -17.73
N ILE A 496 1.08 10.40 -18.73
CA ILE A 496 0.20 10.82 -19.84
C ILE A 496 -1.19 11.23 -19.33
N TYR A 497 -1.75 10.51 -18.36
CA TYR A 497 -2.98 10.93 -17.67
C TYR A 497 -2.82 12.30 -17.01
N SER A 498 -1.76 12.47 -16.21
CA SER A 498 -1.48 13.75 -15.55
C SER A 498 -1.30 14.89 -16.56
N TRP A 499 -0.68 14.61 -17.70
CA TRP A 499 -0.59 15.58 -18.79
C TRP A 499 -1.94 15.93 -19.36
N ASN A 500 -2.81 14.96 -19.67
CA ASN A 500 -4.16 15.25 -20.19
C ASN A 500 -4.97 16.12 -19.22
N LEU A 501 -4.93 15.80 -17.93
CA LEU A 501 -5.63 16.55 -16.88
C LEU A 501 -5.17 18.02 -16.85
N TRP A 502 -3.87 18.25 -16.71
CA TRP A 502 -3.33 19.61 -16.53
C TRP A 502 -3.24 20.40 -17.84
N CYS A 503 -2.88 19.76 -18.94
CA CYS A 503 -2.78 20.39 -20.25
C CYS A 503 -4.16 20.90 -20.68
N SER A 504 -5.21 20.10 -20.51
CA SER A 504 -6.58 20.53 -20.79
C SER A 504 -7.01 21.74 -19.97
N ALA A 505 -6.72 21.71 -18.66
CA ALA A 505 -7.08 22.78 -17.74
C ALA A 505 -6.46 24.14 -18.10
N PHE A 506 -5.31 24.15 -18.78
CA PHE A 506 -4.68 25.39 -19.26
C PHE A 506 -4.98 25.71 -20.73
N LEU A 507 -5.15 24.70 -21.59
CA LEU A 507 -5.37 24.89 -23.02
C LEU A 507 -6.80 25.34 -23.32
N CYS A 508 -7.80 24.85 -22.58
CA CYS A 508 -9.20 25.21 -22.80
C CYS A 508 -9.49 26.71 -22.55
N PRO A 509 -9.00 27.34 -21.45
CA PRO A 509 -9.09 28.78 -21.25
C PRO A 509 -8.57 29.64 -22.42
N VAL A 510 -7.54 29.17 -23.14
CA VAL A 510 -7.03 29.87 -24.32
C VAL A 510 -8.10 29.91 -25.40
N ALA A 511 -8.66 28.75 -25.76
CA ALA A 511 -9.68 28.65 -26.81
C ALA A 511 -10.99 29.32 -26.40
N SER A 512 -11.41 29.18 -25.14
CA SER A 512 -12.66 29.75 -24.65
C SER A 512 -12.63 31.27 -24.57
N GLY A 513 -11.47 31.89 -24.33
CA GLY A 513 -11.30 33.34 -24.40
C GLY A 513 -11.66 33.91 -25.78
N PHE A 514 -11.14 33.31 -26.86
CA PHE A 514 -11.46 33.73 -28.24
C PHE A 514 -12.92 33.50 -28.59
N VAL A 515 -13.51 32.37 -28.17
CA VAL A 515 -14.93 32.08 -28.39
C VAL A 515 -15.81 33.08 -27.64
N ALA A 516 -15.45 33.42 -26.40
CA ALA A 516 -16.19 34.37 -25.57
C ALA A 516 -16.27 35.75 -26.25
N GLU A 517 -15.15 36.22 -26.81
CA GLU A 517 -15.09 37.52 -27.49
C GLU A 517 -15.87 37.52 -28.81
N ALA A 518 -15.75 36.46 -29.62
CA ALA A 518 -16.37 36.41 -30.96
C ALA A 518 -17.87 36.11 -30.93
N HIS A 519 -18.32 35.23 -30.02
CA HIS A 519 -19.69 34.69 -30.03
C HIS A 519 -20.41 34.81 -28.68
N GLY A 520 -19.74 35.29 -27.63
CA GLY A 520 -20.28 35.38 -26.27
C GLY A 520 -20.02 34.14 -25.42
N TRP A 521 -20.16 34.29 -24.11
CA TRP A 521 -19.77 33.27 -23.12
C TRP A 521 -20.60 31.98 -23.18
N ARG A 522 -21.88 32.05 -23.58
CA ARG A 522 -22.77 30.87 -23.68
C ARG A 522 -22.30 29.87 -24.74
N TRP A 523 -21.70 30.35 -25.83
CA TRP A 523 -21.19 29.49 -26.91
C TRP A 523 -20.05 28.59 -26.48
N ILE A 524 -19.29 28.97 -25.44
CA ILE A 524 -18.28 28.10 -24.81
C ILE A 524 -18.95 26.80 -24.32
N GLN A 525 -20.08 26.92 -23.61
CA GLN A 525 -20.81 25.77 -23.08
C GLN A 525 -21.43 24.94 -24.20
N TYR A 526 -22.02 25.58 -25.23
CA TYR A 526 -22.59 24.87 -26.37
C TYR A 526 -21.55 24.02 -27.12
N ILE A 527 -20.38 24.58 -27.41
CA ILE A 527 -19.30 23.85 -28.07
C ILE A 527 -18.85 22.65 -27.24
N LEU A 528 -18.61 22.86 -25.94
CA LEU A 528 -18.18 21.79 -25.04
C LEU A 528 -19.24 20.69 -24.90
N SER A 529 -20.53 21.05 -24.87
CA SER A 529 -21.64 20.09 -24.85
C SER A 529 -21.77 19.31 -26.17
N ILE A 530 -21.54 19.94 -27.33
CA ILE A 530 -21.53 19.24 -28.62
C ILE A 530 -20.40 18.20 -28.64
N ILE A 531 -19.19 18.60 -28.23
CA ILE A 531 -18.03 17.69 -28.14
C ILE A 531 -18.33 16.54 -27.17
N GLY A 532 -18.94 16.83 -26.01
CA GLY A 532 -19.35 15.82 -25.04
C GLY A 532 -20.40 14.84 -25.55
N GLY A 533 -21.38 15.31 -26.33
CA GLY A 533 -22.37 14.46 -26.97
C GLY A 533 -21.74 13.49 -27.98
N VAL A 534 -20.86 13.99 -28.84
CA VAL A 534 -20.10 13.17 -29.80
C VAL A 534 -19.20 12.16 -29.06
N LEU A 535 -18.48 12.61 -28.04
CA LEU A 535 -17.60 11.75 -27.25
C LEU A 535 -18.37 10.67 -26.49
N THR A 536 -19.59 10.94 -26.05
CA THR A 536 -20.46 9.93 -25.43
C THR A 536 -20.73 8.78 -26.40
N VAL A 537 -21.11 9.09 -27.64
CA VAL A 537 -21.40 8.08 -28.67
C VAL A 537 -20.14 7.29 -29.03
N LEU A 538 -19.01 7.98 -29.23
CA LEU A 538 -17.75 7.33 -29.58
C LEU A 538 -17.23 6.44 -28.44
N THR A 539 -17.30 6.91 -27.20
CA THR A 539 -16.89 6.12 -26.02
C THR A 539 -17.81 4.91 -25.86
N PHE A 540 -19.12 5.05 -26.08
CA PHE A 540 -20.04 3.91 -26.07
C PHE A 540 -19.65 2.84 -27.09
N LEU A 541 -19.23 3.22 -28.30
CA LEU A 541 -18.87 2.27 -29.36
C LEU A 541 -17.48 1.65 -29.21
N PHE A 542 -16.50 2.41 -28.71
CA PHE A 542 -15.08 2.03 -28.79
C PHE A 542 -14.41 1.70 -27.46
N PHE A 543 -14.95 2.15 -26.32
CA PHE A 543 -14.40 1.81 -25.01
C PHE A 543 -14.88 0.41 -24.59
N GLU A 544 -13.95 -0.52 -24.41
CA GLU A 544 -14.22 -1.87 -23.92
C GLU A 544 -14.06 -1.93 -22.39
N GLU A 545 -14.85 -2.78 -21.73
CA GLU A 545 -14.76 -2.98 -20.27
C GLU A 545 -13.39 -3.55 -19.86
N THR A 546 -12.85 -3.03 -18.76
CA THR A 546 -11.54 -3.38 -18.20
C THR A 546 -11.63 -4.16 -16.89
N MET A 547 -12.83 -4.35 -16.33
CA MET A 547 -13.04 -5.20 -15.17
C MET A 547 -12.79 -6.68 -15.47
N PHE A 548 -11.79 -7.25 -14.80
CA PHE A 548 -11.46 -8.66 -14.87
C PHE A 548 -11.09 -9.21 -13.49
N SER A 549 -11.66 -10.37 -13.13
CA SER A 549 -11.35 -11.08 -11.88
C SER A 549 -10.33 -12.18 -12.16
N ARG A 550 -9.10 -12.03 -11.65
CA ARG A 550 -8.05 -13.05 -11.78
C ARG A 550 -8.20 -14.09 -10.65
N PRO A 551 -8.10 -15.40 -10.93
CA PRO A 551 -7.99 -16.39 -9.86
C PRO A 551 -6.77 -16.10 -9.00
N GLU A 552 -6.81 -16.46 -7.72
CA GLU A 552 -5.70 -16.30 -6.76
C GLU A 552 -4.40 -16.94 -7.30
N THR A 553 -3.62 -16.21 -8.09
CA THR A 553 -2.21 -16.52 -8.28
C THR A 553 -1.52 -16.15 -6.98
N VAL A 554 -0.83 -17.13 -6.39
CA VAL A 554 -0.01 -16.96 -5.17
C VAL A 554 0.70 -15.60 -5.21
N PRO A 555 0.65 -14.79 -4.13
CA PRO A 555 1.41 -13.55 -4.07
C PRO A 555 2.85 -13.82 -4.48
N VAL A 556 3.30 -13.18 -5.56
CA VAL A 556 4.70 -13.22 -6.03
C VAL A 556 5.66 -12.73 -4.92
N GLU A 557 5.11 -12.08 -3.89
CA GLU A 557 5.74 -11.70 -2.63
C GLU A 557 6.31 -12.89 -1.82
N ALA A 558 5.99 -14.15 -2.18
CA ALA A 558 6.43 -15.36 -1.48
C ALA A 558 7.42 -16.26 -2.28
N LEU A 559 8.03 -15.78 -3.37
CA LEU A 559 8.96 -16.61 -4.14
C LEU A 559 10.36 -16.64 -3.47
N GLU A 560 10.58 -17.68 -2.67
CA GLU A 560 11.91 -18.05 -2.16
C GLU A 560 12.83 -18.52 -3.29
N ILE A 561 14.09 -18.10 -3.22
CA ILE A 561 15.19 -18.53 -4.09
C ILE A 561 15.46 -20.02 -3.85
N THR A 562 15.09 -20.88 -4.79
CA THR A 562 15.61 -22.25 -4.84
C THR A 562 16.98 -22.20 -5.50
N LYS A 563 18.07 -22.26 -4.73
CA LYS A 563 19.40 -22.54 -5.31
C LYS A 563 19.35 -23.94 -5.90
N GLY A 564 19.45 -24.05 -7.22
CA GLY A 564 19.74 -25.31 -7.89
C GLY A 564 21.11 -25.80 -7.46
N ASP A 565 21.16 -27.01 -6.92
CA ASP A 565 22.42 -27.73 -6.74
C ASP A 565 22.95 -28.15 -8.11
N ASP A 566 24.24 -27.89 -8.32
CA ASP A 566 25.02 -28.30 -9.48
C ASP A 566 24.97 -29.82 -9.69
N THR A 567 24.60 -30.25 -10.90
CA THR A 567 25.09 -31.52 -11.46
C THR A 567 25.33 -31.34 -12.97
N PRO A 568 26.56 -31.54 -13.47
CA PRO A 568 26.85 -31.44 -14.89
C PRO A 568 26.50 -32.77 -15.57
N GLY A 569 25.65 -32.74 -16.60
CA GLY A 569 25.30 -33.95 -17.34
C GLY A 569 24.46 -33.70 -18.58
N LEU A 570 25.15 -33.61 -19.73
CA LEU A 570 24.68 -33.94 -21.08
C LEU A 570 23.71 -32.93 -21.74
N MET A 571 24.32 -31.92 -22.37
CA MET A 571 23.82 -31.40 -23.64
C MET A 571 23.97 -32.50 -24.70
N GLU A 572 22.85 -33.03 -25.19
CA GLU A 572 22.80 -33.66 -26.51
C GLU A 572 21.86 -32.84 -27.39
N ALA A 573 22.46 -32.20 -28.39
CA ALA A 573 21.78 -31.47 -29.43
C ALA A 573 21.09 -32.45 -30.38
N ALA A 574 19.85 -32.15 -30.79
CA ALA A 574 19.24 -32.77 -31.95
C ALA A 574 18.35 -31.77 -32.71
N PRO A 575 18.24 -31.91 -34.05
CA PRO A 575 18.12 -30.79 -34.98
C PRO A 575 16.68 -30.43 -35.33
N GLN A 576 16.50 -29.19 -35.82
CA GLN A 576 15.30 -28.75 -36.53
C GLN A 576 15.19 -29.47 -37.89
N GLN A 577 14.05 -30.12 -38.16
CA GLN A 577 13.50 -30.23 -39.51
C GLN A 577 12.02 -30.66 -39.54
N ALA A 578 11.22 -29.80 -40.19
CA ALA A 578 10.07 -30.01 -41.08
C ALA A 578 8.90 -30.98 -40.76
N SER A 579 7.73 -30.52 -41.21
CA SER A 579 6.35 -31.03 -41.13
C SER A 579 6.08 -32.42 -41.70
N GLU A 580 5.03 -33.10 -41.18
CA GLU A 580 3.83 -33.51 -41.96
C GLU A 580 2.75 -34.19 -41.08
N LYS A 581 1.49 -34.10 -41.52
CA LYS A 581 0.25 -34.65 -40.91
C LYS A 581 0.06 -36.14 -41.21
N ALA A 582 -0.55 -36.91 -40.31
CA ALA A 582 -1.62 -37.89 -40.58
C ALA A 582 -2.07 -38.71 -39.34
N ASP A 583 -3.25 -39.30 -39.46
CA ASP A 583 -4.20 -39.81 -38.48
C ASP A 583 -3.93 -41.16 -37.77
N SER A 584 -4.55 -41.27 -36.58
CA SER A 584 -5.29 -42.41 -36.01
C SER A 584 -4.60 -43.61 -35.30
N LYS A 585 -5.10 -43.79 -34.05
CA LYS A 585 -5.52 -44.99 -33.30
C LYS A 585 -4.55 -45.88 -32.48
N ASP A 586 -5.04 -46.09 -31.25
CA ASP A 586 -4.88 -47.18 -30.28
C ASP A 586 -3.59 -47.32 -29.44
N GLY A 587 -3.70 -46.78 -28.21
CA GLY A 587 -3.64 -47.57 -26.96
C GLY A 587 -2.30 -48.14 -26.49
N GLU A 588 -1.64 -47.47 -25.53
CA GLU A 588 -1.07 -48.13 -24.35
C GLU A 588 -0.66 -47.13 -23.26
N GLN A 589 -1.05 -47.45 -22.01
CA GLN A 589 -0.79 -46.67 -20.81
C GLN A 589 0.68 -46.79 -20.38
N ARG A 590 1.36 -45.66 -20.22
CA ARG A 590 2.52 -45.48 -19.32
C ARG A 590 2.31 -44.23 -18.45
N PRO A 591 2.67 -44.25 -17.16
CA PRO A 591 2.39 -43.17 -16.23
C PRO A 591 3.36 -42.01 -16.49
N ALA A 592 2.86 -40.90 -17.04
CA ALA A 592 3.63 -39.70 -17.27
C ALA A 592 3.61 -38.80 -16.03
N SER A 593 4.79 -38.64 -15.42
CA SER A 593 5.32 -37.46 -14.71
C SER A 593 4.32 -36.39 -14.27
N ILE A 594 4.24 -36.17 -12.96
CA ILE A 594 3.58 -35.02 -12.34
C ILE A 594 4.29 -33.74 -12.82
N SER A 595 3.78 -33.16 -13.89
CA SER A 595 4.13 -31.85 -14.41
C SER A 595 3.52 -30.76 -13.55
N ALA A 596 4.15 -29.59 -13.65
CA ALA A 596 3.87 -28.37 -12.90
C ALA A 596 2.39 -27.95 -12.88
N GLY A 597 2.09 -27.12 -11.88
CA GLY A 597 0.78 -26.54 -11.54
C GLY A 597 -0.29 -26.61 -12.62
N ARG A 598 -1.43 -27.20 -12.23
CA ARG A 598 -2.70 -27.21 -12.96
C ARG A 598 -2.98 -25.82 -13.56
N GLN A 599 -2.65 -25.62 -14.84
CA GLN A 599 -3.20 -24.54 -15.65
C GLN A 599 -4.71 -24.78 -15.66
N VAL A 600 -5.47 -23.81 -15.17
CA VAL A 600 -6.91 -23.80 -15.39
C VAL A 600 -7.08 -23.49 -16.86
N ASP A 601 -7.39 -24.51 -17.65
CA ASP A 601 -7.74 -24.37 -19.06
C ASP A 601 -9.00 -23.51 -19.12
N TYR A 602 -8.92 -22.34 -19.77
CA TYR A 602 -10.05 -21.44 -19.94
C TYR A 602 -10.69 -21.71 -21.31
N PRO A 603 -11.80 -22.45 -21.39
CA PRO A 603 -12.56 -22.60 -22.63
C PRO A 603 -13.41 -21.35 -22.86
N ALA A 604 -12.81 -20.19 -23.07
CA ALA A 604 -13.54 -18.96 -23.37
C ALA A 604 -13.15 -18.45 -24.76
N GLU A 605 -14.02 -18.67 -25.73
CA GLU A 605 -13.92 -18.02 -27.04
C GLU A 605 -13.94 -16.48 -26.87
N PRO A 606 -13.15 -15.73 -27.66
CA PRO A 606 -13.11 -14.28 -27.57
C PRO A 606 -14.51 -13.68 -27.83
N LYS A 607 -14.95 -12.76 -26.96
CA LYS A 607 -16.25 -12.11 -27.09
C LYS A 607 -16.40 -11.39 -28.44
N THR A 608 -17.56 -11.56 -29.06
CA THR A 608 -17.94 -10.82 -30.27
C THR A 608 -18.12 -9.33 -29.98
N PHE A 609 -18.04 -8.48 -31.01
CA PHE A 609 -18.16 -7.02 -30.87
C PHE A 609 -19.47 -6.60 -30.14
N VAL A 610 -20.59 -7.25 -30.47
CA VAL A 610 -21.89 -6.96 -29.83
C VAL A 610 -21.92 -7.41 -28.37
N GLN A 611 -21.25 -8.51 -28.01
CA GLN A 611 -21.12 -8.93 -26.61
C GLN A 611 -20.22 -7.97 -25.82
N LYS A 612 -19.18 -7.39 -26.44
CA LYS A 612 -18.33 -6.35 -25.84
C LYS A 612 -19.07 -5.02 -25.60
N LEU A 613 -20.13 -4.76 -26.36
CA LEU A 613 -21.01 -3.59 -26.20
C LEU A 613 -21.98 -3.71 -25.00
N ALA A 614 -22.02 -4.83 -24.28
CA ALA A 614 -22.85 -4.97 -23.08
C ALA A 614 -22.42 -3.98 -21.98
N LEU A 615 -23.39 -3.26 -21.40
CA LEU A 615 -23.17 -2.32 -20.29
C LEU A 615 -23.25 -3.01 -18.91
N TRP A 616 -23.70 -4.26 -18.85
CA TRP A 616 -23.97 -5.03 -17.64
C TRP A 616 -23.53 -6.48 -17.80
N GLY A 617 -23.50 -7.23 -16.68
CA GLY A 617 -23.17 -8.67 -16.68
C GLY A 617 -21.76 -9.00 -16.21
N PHE A 618 -21.08 -8.09 -15.52
CA PHE A 618 -19.76 -8.33 -14.94
C PHE A 618 -19.89 -8.72 -13.48
N GLU A 619 -19.39 -9.91 -13.12
CA GLU A 619 -19.34 -10.34 -11.72
C GLU A 619 -18.18 -9.64 -11.02
N SER A 620 -18.50 -8.58 -10.27
CA SER A 620 -17.56 -8.03 -9.30
C SER A 620 -17.33 -9.04 -8.18
N PRO A 621 -16.08 -9.32 -7.78
CA PRO A 621 -15.77 -10.14 -6.61
C PRO A 621 -16.37 -9.57 -5.31
N ARG A 622 -16.75 -8.28 -5.30
CA ARG A 622 -17.24 -7.57 -4.11
C ARG A 622 -18.58 -6.88 -4.40
N PRO A 623 -19.69 -7.31 -3.78
CA PRO A 623 -20.96 -6.58 -3.89
C PRO A 623 -20.91 -5.22 -3.19
N ALA A 624 -21.50 -4.19 -3.80
CA ALA A 624 -21.69 -2.87 -3.19
C ALA A 624 -22.34 -2.99 -1.81
N THR A 625 -21.57 -2.77 -0.76
CA THR A 625 -22.06 -2.77 0.61
C THR A 625 -21.90 -1.37 1.20
N LYS A 626 -22.75 -0.96 2.14
CA LYS A 626 -22.59 0.30 2.91
C LYS A 626 -21.18 0.45 3.52
N ARG A 627 -20.47 -0.67 3.75
CA ARG A 627 -19.09 -0.72 4.23
C ARG A 627 -18.08 -0.17 3.21
N ALA A 628 -18.33 -0.29 1.91
CA ALA A 628 -17.44 0.18 0.85
C ALA A 628 -17.44 1.72 0.75
N LEU A 629 -18.57 2.38 0.98
CA LEU A 629 -18.66 3.83 1.12
C LEU A 629 -17.87 4.38 2.32
N LEU A 630 -17.77 3.59 3.40
CA LEU A 630 -17.04 3.97 4.62
C LEU A 630 -15.55 3.61 4.57
N LEU A 631 -15.11 2.81 3.59
CA LEU A 631 -13.75 2.32 3.51
C LEU A 631 -12.73 3.45 3.29
N PRO A 632 -12.94 4.44 2.40
CA PRO A 632 -12.02 5.57 2.25
C PRO A 632 -11.72 6.30 3.58
N PHE A 633 -12.74 6.48 4.44
CA PHE A 633 -12.54 7.09 5.76
C PHE A 633 -11.73 6.21 6.71
N GLN A 634 -11.84 4.88 6.60
CA GLN A 634 -10.98 3.96 7.36
C GLN A 634 -9.53 3.99 6.87
N LEU A 635 -9.31 4.29 5.58
CA LEU A 635 -7.97 4.38 4.99
C LEU A 635 -7.20 5.62 5.43
N LEU A 636 -7.87 6.64 5.99
CA LEU A 636 -7.21 7.79 6.62
C LEU A 636 -6.27 7.42 7.78
N ARG A 637 -6.41 6.21 8.35
CA ARG A 637 -5.50 5.71 9.40
C ARG A 637 -4.10 5.40 8.89
N TYR A 638 -3.90 5.32 7.57
CA TYR A 638 -2.61 4.99 6.96
C TYR A 638 -1.90 6.30 6.55
N PRO A 639 -0.79 6.68 7.21
CA PRO A 639 -0.14 7.96 6.95
C PRO A 639 0.36 8.12 5.51
N THR A 640 0.73 7.01 4.86
CA THR A 640 1.15 6.96 3.46
C THR A 640 0.04 7.45 2.50
N ILE A 641 -1.22 7.08 2.73
CA ILE A 641 -2.36 7.53 1.91
C ILE A 641 -2.64 9.01 2.16
N VAL A 642 -2.63 9.42 3.43
CA VAL A 642 -2.84 10.82 3.82
C VAL A 642 -1.77 11.71 3.21
N PHE A 643 -0.50 11.31 3.26
CA PHE A 643 0.62 12.01 2.63
C PHE A 643 0.40 12.22 1.13
N SER A 644 0.02 11.16 0.39
CA SER A 644 -0.30 11.30 -1.04
C SER A 644 -1.45 12.27 -1.28
N GLY A 645 -2.48 12.26 -0.42
CA GLY A 645 -3.58 13.22 -0.43
C GLY A 645 -3.13 14.67 -0.26
N PHE A 646 -2.26 14.94 0.72
CA PHE A 646 -1.67 16.26 0.91
C PHE A 646 -0.80 16.70 -0.26
N LEU A 647 0.01 15.79 -0.82
CA LEU A 647 0.87 16.07 -1.97
C LEU A 647 0.03 16.50 -3.18
N VAL A 648 -0.98 15.70 -3.55
CA VAL A 648 -1.84 16.04 -4.69
C VAL A 648 -2.74 17.25 -4.40
N GLY A 649 -3.18 17.42 -3.15
CA GLY A 649 -3.97 18.58 -2.70
C GLY A 649 -3.21 19.89 -2.77
N GLY A 650 -1.95 19.89 -2.36
CA GLY A 650 -1.07 21.04 -2.53
C GLY A 650 -0.87 21.39 -4.01
N ILE A 651 -0.74 20.39 -4.89
CA ILE A 651 -0.61 20.62 -6.33
C ILE A 651 -1.84 21.29 -6.93
N LEU A 652 -3.03 20.81 -6.60
CA LEU A 652 -4.28 21.47 -7.01
C LEU A 652 -4.37 22.89 -6.46
N SER A 653 -3.87 23.10 -5.24
CA SER A 653 -3.79 24.43 -4.63
C SER A 653 -2.87 25.38 -5.40
N TRP A 654 -1.71 24.91 -5.90
CA TRP A 654 -0.81 25.70 -6.75
C TRP A 654 -1.46 26.07 -8.08
N TYR A 655 -2.19 25.14 -8.68
CA TYR A 655 -2.99 25.43 -9.86
C TYR A 655 -4.04 26.52 -9.60
N ASN A 656 -4.77 26.43 -8.48
CA ASN A 656 -5.78 27.43 -8.10
C ASN A 656 -5.16 28.81 -7.84
N VAL A 657 -3.99 28.87 -7.19
CA VAL A 657 -3.23 30.12 -7.00
C VAL A 657 -2.88 30.76 -8.33
N VAL A 658 -2.35 29.98 -9.27
CA VAL A 658 -1.99 30.47 -10.61
C VAL A 658 -3.23 30.96 -11.36
N GLY A 659 -4.28 30.14 -11.44
CA GLY A 659 -5.51 30.49 -12.16
C GLY A 659 -6.22 31.71 -11.58
N GLY A 660 -6.26 31.84 -10.25
CA GLY A 660 -6.91 32.98 -9.57
C GLY A 660 -6.10 34.28 -9.60
N SER A 661 -4.76 34.20 -9.75
CA SER A 661 -3.89 35.39 -9.71
C SER A 661 -3.51 35.93 -11.08
N LEU A 662 -3.52 35.12 -12.14
CA LEU A 662 -2.98 35.51 -13.44
C LEU A 662 -3.68 36.73 -14.05
N ALA A 663 -5.02 36.72 -14.03
CA ALA A 663 -5.81 37.85 -14.52
C ALA A 663 -5.62 39.11 -13.64
N LEU A 664 -5.50 38.94 -12.32
CA LEU A 664 -5.26 40.05 -11.39
C LEU A 664 -3.88 40.69 -11.58
N ILE A 665 -2.86 39.89 -11.90
CA ILE A 665 -1.49 40.39 -12.08
C ILE A 665 -1.33 41.07 -13.44
N LEU A 666 -1.80 40.43 -14.52
CA LEU A 666 -1.56 40.90 -15.88
C LEU A 666 -2.60 41.91 -16.38
N GLY A 667 -3.82 41.89 -15.84
CA GLY A 667 -4.89 42.82 -16.20
C GLY A 667 -4.75 44.20 -15.56
N ASN A 668 -4.03 44.31 -14.45
CA ASN A 668 -3.80 45.57 -13.73
C ASN A 668 -2.46 46.23 -14.13
N GLU A 669 -2.25 47.47 -13.69
CA GLU A 669 -0.98 48.19 -13.84
C GLU A 669 0.16 47.36 -13.20
N PRO A 670 1.32 47.19 -13.89
CA PRO A 670 1.85 47.93 -15.05
C PRO A 670 1.57 47.30 -16.43
N TYR A 671 0.99 46.10 -16.50
CA TYR A 671 0.90 45.36 -17.76
C TYR A 671 -0.36 45.72 -18.56
N ASN A 672 -1.50 45.90 -17.89
CA ASN A 672 -2.78 46.28 -18.51
C ASN A 672 -3.14 45.43 -19.76
N PHE A 673 -2.89 44.12 -19.71
CA PHE A 673 -3.15 43.22 -20.81
C PHE A 673 -4.64 42.89 -20.94
N GLY A 674 -5.14 42.82 -22.18
CA GLY A 674 -6.51 42.38 -22.48
C GLY A 674 -6.69 40.87 -22.34
N THR A 675 -7.94 40.41 -22.33
CA THR A 675 -8.34 39.00 -22.13
C THR A 675 -7.60 38.03 -23.04
N ASN A 676 -7.42 38.36 -24.32
CA ASN A 676 -6.72 37.50 -25.29
C ASN A 676 -5.25 37.32 -24.95
N THR A 677 -4.58 38.42 -24.59
CA THR A 677 -3.17 38.39 -24.22
C THR A 677 -2.97 37.61 -22.92
N ILE A 678 -3.85 37.78 -21.93
CA ILE A 678 -3.84 36.98 -20.70
C ILE A 678 -4.07 35.49 -21.01
N GLY A 679 -5.00 35.17 -21.91
CA GLY A 679 -5.23 33.80 -22.39
C GLY A 679 -3.96 33.16 -22.94
N LEU A 680 -3.18 33.88 -23.75
CA LEU A 680 -1.92 33.37 -24.31
C LEU A 680 -0.87 33.02 -23.26
N PHE A 681 -0.91 33.60 -22.05
CA PHE A 681 0.03 33.22 -20.97
C PHE A 681 -0.18 31.78 -20.49
N TYR A 682 -1.38 31.22 -20.63
CA TYR A 682 -1.60 29.81 -20.31
C TYR A 682 -0.82 28.86 -21.21
N LEU A 683 -0.34 29.30 -22.39
CA LEU A 683 0.58 28.51 -23.21
C LEU A 683 1.91 28.25 -22.47
N ALA A 684 2.38 29.19 -21.66
CA ALA A 684 3.57 28.98 -20.83
C ALA A 684 3.34 27.84 -19.81
N ALA A 685 2.13 27.77 -19.24
CA ALA A 685 1.73 26.68 -18.35
C ALA A 685 1.66 25.34 -19.10
N VAL A 686 1.12 25.30 -20.33
CA VAL A 686 1.10 24.09 -21.18
C VAL A 686 2.51 23.58 -21.48
N VAL A 687 3.45 24.48 -21.79
CA VAL A 687 4.87 24.12 -21.99
C VAL A 687 5.44 23.53 -20.71
N GLY A 688 5.22 24.16 -19.55
CA GLY A 688 5.65 23.67 -18.26
C GLY A 688 5.11 22.27 -17.93
N VAL A 689 3.79 22.07 -18.06
CA VAL A 689 3.14 20.77 -17.85
C VAL A 689 3.69 19.70 -18.80
N SER A 690 3.97 20.04 -20.06
CA SER A 690 4.52 19.09 -21.03
C SER A 690 5.93 18.65 -20.64
N ILE A 691 6.79 19.57 -20.21
CA ILE A 691 8.13 19.25 -19.68
C ILE A 691 8.02 18.38 -18.42
N GLY A 692 7.17 18.77 -17.47
CA GLY A 692 6.95 18.03 -16.23
C GLY A 692 6.47 16.59 -16.48
N CYS A 693 5.59 16.40 -17.46
CA CYS A 693 5.13 15.08 -17.88
C CYS A 693 6.27 14.22 -18.43
N VAL A 694 7.09 14.75 -19.34
CA VAL A 694 8.22 13.98 -19.90
C VAL A 694 9.19 13.56 -18.80
N LEU A 695 9.46 14.48 -17.85
CA LEU A 695 10.30 14.21 -16.70
C LEU A 695 9.71 13.11 -15.80
N CYS A 696 8.43 13.17 -15.42
CA CYS A 696 7.86 12.16 -14.52
C CYS A 696 7.64 10.81 -15.19
N SER A 697 7.11 10.80 -16.41
CA SER A 697 6.68 9.58 -17.12
C SER A 697 7.86 8.65 -17.43
N THR A 698 8.95 9.19 -17.97
CA THR A 698 10.10 8.37 -18.38
C THR A 698 11.11 8.15 -17.25
N THR A 699 11.29 9.13 -16.37
CA THR A 699 12.33 9.06 -15.33
C THR A 699 11.87 8.25 -14.13
N SER A 700 10.58 8.28 -13.77
CA SER A 700 10.04 7.54 -12.61
C SER A 700 10.24 6.04 -12.73
N ASP A 701 9.89 5.46 -13.89
CA ASP A 701 10.03 4.02 -14.13
C ASP A 701 11.50 3.60 -14.27
N ARG A 702 12.32 4.41 -14.96
CA ARG A 702 13.76 4.18 -15.05
C ARG A 702 14.44 4.19 -13.68
N MET A 703 14.05 5.13 -12.81
CA MET A 703 14.58 5.20 -11.44
C MET A 703 14.16 3.99 -10.61
N ALA A 704 12.90 3.53 -10.71
CA ALA A 704 12.43 2.35 -10.00
C ALA A 704 13.24 1.10 -10.39
N VAL A 705 13.44 0.85 -11.68
CA VAL A 705 14.26 -0.28 -12.18
C VAL A 705 15.73 -0.12 -11.75
N TRP A 706 16.27 1.09 -11.84
CA TRP A 706 17.66 1.37 -11.46
C TRP A 706 17.92 1.11 -9.96
N PHE A 707 17.02 1.56 -9.08
CA PHE A 707 17.11 1.28 -7.66
C PHE A 707 16.86 -0.21 -7.35
N ALA A 708 15.91 -0.86 -8.02
CA ALA A 708 15.66 -2.29 -7.85
C ALA A 708 16.90 -3.13 -8.22
N ARG A 709 17.57 -2.82 -9.34
CA ARG A 709 18.84 -3.47 -9.73
C ARG A 709 19.95 -3.30 -8.68
N ARG A 710 20.01 -2.13 -8.03
CA ARG A 710 20.98 -1.86 -6.95
C ARG A 710 20.62 -2.52 -5.62
N ASN A 711 19.34 -2.80 -5.39
CA ASN A 711 18.81 -3.38 -4.16
C ASN A 711 18.52 -4.89 -4.28
N GLY A 712 19.29 -5.61 -5.10
CA GLY A 712 19.15 -7.07 -5.22
C GLY A 712 17.81 -7.51 -5.79
N GLY A 713 17.19 -6.70 -6.65
CA GLY A 713 15.92 -6.98 -7.30
C GLY A 713 14.68 -6.41 -6.61
N ILE A 714 14.84 -5.80 -5.43
CA ILE A 714 13.73 -5.31 -4.59
C ILE A 714 13.40 -3.84 -4.91
N MET A 715 12.16 -3.61 -5.34
CA MET A 715 11.58 -2.28 -5.51
C MET A 715 10.84 -1.87 -4.25
N GLU A 716 11.07 -0.62 -3.82
CA GLU A 716 10.32 0.02 -2.74
C GLU A 716 9.57 1.24 -3.29
N PRO A 717 8.28 1.46 -2.92
CA PRO A 717 7.49 2.57 -3.45
C PRO A 717 8.12 3.96 -3.24
N GLU A 718 8.87 4.16 -2.15
CA GLU A 718 9.55 5.42 -1.82
C GLU A 718 10.62 5.81 -2.84
N GLN A 719 11.15 4.87 -3.61
CA GLN A 719 12.21 5.12 -4.60
C GLN A 719 11.74 6.07 -5.72
N ARG A 720 10.43 6.14 -6.00
CA ARG A 720 9.87 7.08 -6.98
C ARG A 720 9.89 8.53 -6.49
N LEU A 721 9.79 8.75 -5.18
CA LEU A 721 9.67 10.09 -4.59
C LEU A 721 10.91 10.97 -4.79
N TRP A 722 12.06 10.40 -5.16
CA TRP A 722 13.30 11.15 -5.45
C TRP A 722 13.16 12.19 -6.55
N LEU A 723 12.15 12.07 -7.44
CA LEU A 723 11.83 13.11 -8.42
C LEU A 723 11.38 14.44 -7.79
N CYS A 724 11.00 14.45 -6.51
CA CYS A 724 10.67 15.68 -5.78
C CYS A 724 11.83 16.70 -5.75
N LEU A 725 13.09 16.27 -5.92
CA LEU A 725 14.25 17.15 -5.93
C LEU A 725 14.16 18.23 -7.02
N VAL A 726 13.60 17.89 -8.19
CA VAL A 726 13.35 18.86 -9.26
C VAL A 726 12.34 19.90 -8.79
N CYS A 727 11.29 19.47 -8.12
CA CYS A 727 10.21 20.34 -7.65
C CYS A 727 10.63 21.24 -6.47
N ILE A 728 11.53 20.77 -5.59
CA ILE A 728 12.11 21.56 -4.48
C ILE A 728 12.79 22.84 -5.00
N VAL A 729 13.36 22.79 -6.20
CA VAL A 729 14.01 23.94 -6.83
C VAL A 729 13.03 24.69 -7.74
N ALA A 730 12.34 23.98 -8.63
CA ALA A 730 11.49 24.59 -9.65
C ALA A 730 10.29 25.34 -9.06
N HIS A 731 9.66 24.81 -8.02
CA HIS A 731 8.45 25.43 -7.46
C HIS A 731 8.75 26.77 -6.76
N PRO A 732 9.68 26.86 -5.77
CA PRO A 732 10.01 28.14 -5.16
C PRO A 732 10.57 29.14 -6.17
N ALA A 733 11.46 28.70 -7.09
CA ALA A 733 11.99 29.57 -8.12
C ALA A 733 10.89 30.16 -9.02
N GLY A 734 9.91 29.33 -9.42
CA GLY A 734 8.75 29.76 -10.19
C GLY A 734 7.87 30.75 -9.42
N CYS A 735 7.54 30.46 -8.15
CA CYS A 735 6.74 31.35 -7.31
C CYS A 735 7.41 32.71 -7.07
N LEU A 736 8.72 32.71 -6.80
CA LEU A 736 9.48 33.95 -6.62
C LEU A 736 9.52 34.76 -7.93
N LEU A 737 9.81 34.12 -9.06
CA LEU A 737 9.89 34.83 -10.33
C LEU A 737 8.52 35.34 -10.82
N TYR A 738 7.46 34.56 -10.63
CA TYR A 738 6.10 34.94 -11.00
C TYR A 738 5.56 36.04 -10.08
N GLY A 739 5.57 35.83 -8.76
CA GLY A 739 4.94 36.73 -7.81
C GLY A 739 5.79 37.95 -7.43
N ILE A 740 7.04 37.73 -7.00
CA ILE A 740 7.94 38.85 -6.67
C ILE A 740 8.33 39.59 -7.96
N GLY A 741 8.49 38.88 -9.07
CA GLY A 741 8.77 39.53 -10.34
C GLY A 741 7.65 40.47 -10.77
N ALA A 742 6.40 40.03 -10.65
CA ALA A 742 5.25 40.91 -10.85
C ALA A 742 5.21 42.10 -9.88
N ALA A 743 5.53 41.87 -8.60
CA ALA A 743 5.54 42.93 -7.58
C ALA A 743 6.61 44.01 -7.82
N TYR A 744 7.72 43.70 -8.50
CA TYR A 744 8.74 44.67 -8.92
C TYR A 744 8.61 45.08 -10.39
N HIS A 745 7.47 44.81 -11.03
CA HIS A 745 7.18 45.25 -12.39
C HIS A 745 8.21 44.75 -13.44
N LEU A 746 8.71 43.52 -13.29
CA LEU A 746 9.63 42.90 -14.25
C LEU A 746 9.00 42.74 -15.65
N HIS A 747 9.84 42.59 -16.67
CA HIS A 747 9.34 42.30 -18.01
C HIS A 747 8.47 41.03 -18.01
N TRP A 748 7.35 41.07 -18.74
CA TRP A 748 6.32 40.03 -18.76
C TRP A 748 6.84 38.62 -19.11
N VAL A 749 7.94 38.53 -19.87
CA VAL A 749 8.62 37.26 -20.19
C VAL A 749 9.11 36.55 -18.92
N GLY A 750 9.59 37.30 -17.93
CA GLY A 750 10.00 36.74 -16.63
C GLY A 750 8.81 36.11 -15.91
N ILE A 751 7.64 36.76 -15.94
CA ILE A 751 6.41 36.23 -15.35
C ILE A 751 5.97 34.95 -16.07
N ALA A 752 5.97 34.95 -17.40
CA ALA A 752 5.63 33.77 -18.20
C ALA A 752 6.58 32.58 -17.91
N PHE A 753 7.88 32.84 -17.74
CA PHE A 753 8.85 31.81 -17.37
C PHE A 753 8.62 31.28 -15.95
N GLY A 754 8.32 32.17 -14.99
CA GLY A 754 7.96 31.79 -13.62
C GLY A 754 6.71 30.92 -13.57
N LEU A 755 5.68 31.29 -14.34
CA LEU A 755 4.47 30.50 -14.54
C LEU A 755 4.79 29.10 -15.09
N GLY A 756 5.61 29.02 -16.14
CA GLY A 756 6.06 27.75 -16.70
C GLY A 756 6.78 26.86 -15.68
N LEU A 757 7.66 27.43 -14.85
CA LEU A 757 8.37 26.71 -13.79
C LEU A 757 7.43 26.12 -12.73
N ILE A 758 6.43 26.89 -12.28
CA ILE A 758 5.40 26.37 -11.35
C ILE A 758 4.68 25.20 -12.03
N SER A 759 4.28 25.36 -13.28
CA SER A 759 3.53 24.38 -14.05
C SER A 759 4.28 23.07 -14.33
N VAL A 760 5.62 23.08 -14.38
CA VAL A 760 6.44 21.84 -14.45
C VAL A 760 6.16 20.91 -13.27
N THR A 761 5.88 21.48 -12.10
CA THR A 761 5.76 20.70 -10.87
C THR A 761 4.41 19.99 -10.72
N LEU A 762 3.38 20.46 -11.44
CA LEU A 762 2.01 19.95 -11.34
C LEU A 762 1.89 18.46 -11.76
N PRO A 763 2.26 18.08 -13.00
CA PRO A 763 2.17 16.68 -13.43
C PRO A 763 3.15 15.76 -12.70
N ILE A 764 4.29 16.28 -12.22
CA ILE A 764 5.26 15.48 -11.48
C ILE A 764 4.65 15.02 -10.16
N GLY A 765 4.11 15.95 -9.36
CA GLY A 765 3.63 15.56 -8.04
C GLY A 765 2.31 14.78 -8.07
N SER A 766 1.42 15.01 -9.05
CA SER A 766 0.20 14.19 -9.19
C SER A 766 0.56 12.75 -9.52
N ALA A 767 1.45 12.55 -10.50
CA ALA A 767 1.94 11.23 -10.86
C ALA A 767 2.66 10.54 -9.69
N LEU A 768 3.47 11.27 -8.91
CA LEU A 768 4.13 10.70 -7.72
C LEU A 768 3.15 10.26 -6.64
N ALA A 769 2.15 11.09 -6.31
CA ALA A 769 1.16 10.78 -5.28
C ALA A 769 0.35 9.52 -5.63
N PHE A 770 -0.13 9.43 -6.87
CA PHE A 770 -0.93 8.30 -7.34
C PHE A 770 -0.11 7.02 -7.42
N ASN A 771 1.07 7.06 -8.06
CA ASN A 771 1.95 5.89 -8.13
C ASN A 771 2.34 5.39 -6.73
N TYR A 772 2.57 6.29 -5.77
CA TYR A 772 2.93 5.89 -4.42
C TYR A 772 1.79 5.13 -3.69
N ILE A 773 0.53 5.53 -3.88
CA ILE A 773 -0.63 4.78 -3.34
C ILE A 773 -0.75 3.42 -4.01
N LEU A 774 -0.72 3.43 -5.35
CA LEU A 774 -0.91 2.24 -6.19
C LEU A 774 0.17 1.19 -5.92
N ASP A 775 1.41 1.62 -5.69
CA ASP A 775 2.51 0.72 -5.38
C ASP A 775 2.49 0.27 -3.90
N SER A 776 2.04 1.12 -2.97
CA SER A 776 2.04 0.80 -1.52
C SER A 776 0.90 -0.10 -1.06
N TYR A 777 -0.30 0.06 -1.63
CA TYR A 777 -1.54 -0.59 -1.16
C TYR A 777 -2.38 -1.13 -2.32
N LYS A 778 -1.82 -2.09 -3.07
CA LYS A 778 -2.35 -2.60 -4.35
C LYS A 778 -3.76 -3.18 -4.23
N GLU A 779 -4.07 -3.87 -3.14
CA GLU A 779 -5.32 -4.60 -2.91
C GLU A 779 -6.53 -3.69 -2.66
N VAL A 780 -6.28 -2.45 -2.22
CA VAL A 780 -7.29 -1.41 -1.92
C VAL A 780 -6.94 -0.10 -2.63
N ALA A 781 -6.23 -0.20 -3.75
CA ALA A 781 -5.65 0.95 -4.43
C ALA A 781 -6.72 1.93 -4.93
N GLY A 782 -7.85 1.43 -5.43
CA GLY A 782 -8.98 2.25 -5.86
C GLY A 782 -9.57 3.09 -4.73
N GLU A 783 -9.83 2.47 -3.57
CA GLU A 783 -10.36 3.17 -2.39
C GLU A 783 -9.32 4.09 -1.74
N GLY A 784 -8.03 3.73 -1.83
CA GLY A 784 -6.92 4.59 -1.42
C GLY A 784 -6.83 5.86 -2.25
N LEU A 785 -7.00 5.76 -3.58
CA LEU A 785 -7.07 6.91 -4.48
C LEU A 785 -8.24 7.83 -4.13
N VAL A 786 -9.45 7.27 -3.92
CA VAL A 786 -10.63 8.04 -3.48
C VAL A 786 -10.33 8.84 -2.22
N THR A 787 -9.66 8.23 -1.23
CA THR A 787 -9.26 8.90 0.01
C THR A 787 -8.34 10.08 -0.26
N SER A 788 -7.33 9.89 -1.12
CA SER A 788 -6.39 10.92 -1.53
C SER A 788 -7.07 12.08 -2.26
N ILE A 789 -8.04 11.79 -3.11
CA ILE A 789 -8.78 12.78 -3.89
C ILE A 789 -9.77 13.56 -3.05
N LEU A 790 -10.37 12.93 -2.04
CA LEU A 790 -11.18 13.64 -1.05
C LEU A 790 -10.34 14.71 -0.34
N ILE A 791 -9.13 14.36 0.10
CA ILE A 791 -8.18 15.33 0.69
C ILE A 791 -7.81 16.39 -0.34
N ARG A 792 -7.49 15.99 -1.57
CA ARG A 792 -7.11 16.90 -2.66
C ARG A 792 -8.13 18.01 -2.86
N ASN A 793 -9.39 17.63 -3.00
CA ASN A 793 -10.46 18.53 -3.39
C ASN A 793 -10.98 19.38 -2.23
N LEU A 794 -10.87 18.88 -0.99
CA LEU A 794 -11.05 19.70 0.21
C LEU A 794 -10.01 20.82 0.30
N MET A 795 -8.73 20.50 0.04
CA MET A 795 -7.66 21.51 -0.01
C MET A 795 -7.87 22.48 -1.19
N GLY A 796 -8.19 21.95 -2.37
CA GLY A 796 -8.48 22.75 -3.56
C GLY A 796 -9.58 23.79 -3.31
N PHE A 797 -10.69 23.36 -2.70
CA PHE A 797 -11.79 24.25 -2.28
C PHE A 797 -11.30 25.35 -1.31
N ALA A 798 -10.54 24.99 -0.27
CA ALA A 798 -10.02 25.95 0.70
C ALA A 798 -9.10 27.00 0.05
N PHE A 799 -8.25 26.59 -0.90
CA PHE A 799 -7.38 27.52 -1.63
C PHE A 799 -8.15 28.38 -2.63
N SER A 800 -9.13 27.84 -3.36
CA SER A 800 -9.98 28.63 -4.27
C SER A 800 -10.66 29.79 -3.55
N TYR A 801 -11.09 29.59 -2.30
CA TYR A 801 -11.70 30.64 -1.48
C TYR A 801 -10.69 31.66 -0.92
N SER A 802 -9.47 31.22 -0.61
CA SER A 802 -8.50 32.05 0.13
C SER A 802 -7.52 32.84 -0.75
N VAL A 803 -7.33 32.48 -2.02
CA VAL A 803 -6.33 33.13 -2.90
C VAL A 803 -6.54 34.63 -3.06
N VAL A 804 -7.75 35.06 -3.41
CA VAL A 804 -8.02 36.49 -3.65
C VAL A 804 -7.87 37.31 -2.36
N PRO A 805 -8.53 36.95 -1.23
CA PRO A 805 -8.33 37.66 0.03
C PRO A 805 -6.88 37.62 0.53
N MET A 806 -6.13 36.56 0.26
CA MET A 806 -4.72 36.46 0.65
C MET A 806 -3.87 37.49 -0.10
N ILE A 807 -4.09 37.68 -1.41
CA ILE A 807 -3.36 38.66 -2.21
C ILE A 807 -3.72 40.09 -1.78
N GLU A 808 -5.01 40.37 -1.54
CA GLU A 808 -5.49 41.69 -1.10
C GLU A 808 -4.91 42.09 0.26
N ASN A 809 -4.85 41.17 1.23
CA ASN A 809 -4.44 41.47 2.60
C ASN A 809 -2.91 41.44 2.81
N LEU A 810 -2.20 40.49 2.18
CA LEU A 810 -0.75 40.35 2.36
C LEU A 810 0.08 41.14 1.36
N GLY A 811 -0.54 41.54 0.24
CA GLY A 811 0.14 42.03 -0.95
C GLY A 811 0.81 40.90 -1.75
N LEU A 812 0.97 41.13 -3.05
CA LEU A 812 1.44 40.14 -4.01
C LEU A 812 2.79 39.51 -3.62
N LYS A 813 3.75 40.35 -3.20
CA LYS A 813 5.10 39.91 -2.79
C LYS A 813 5.05 38.90 -1.64
N ASN A 814 4.36 39.23 -0.56
CA ASN A 814 4.35 38.37 0.63
C ASN A 814 3.48 37.12 0.41
N ALA A 815 2.40 37.24 -0.35
CA ALA A 815 1.57 36.10 -0.73
C ALA A 815 2.39 35.03 -1.48
N PHE A 816 3.17 35.42 -2.48
CA PHE A 816 3.99 34.46 -3.24
C PHE A 816 5.23 33.96 -2.49
N ILE A 817 5.77 34.73 -1.55
CA ILE A 817 6.79 34.21 -0.61
C ILE A 817 6.19 33.12 0.27
N LEU A 818 4.99 33.34 0.81
CA LEU A 818 4.28 32.33 1.62
C LEU A 818 4.01 31.07 0.81
N ILE A 819 3.49 31.20 -0.41
CA ILE A 819 3.24 30.08 -1.32
C ILE A 819 4.54 29.31 -1.63
N ALA A 820 5.64 30.02 -1.90
CA ALA A 820 6.94 29.39 -2.14
C ALA A 820 7.43 28.57 -0.94
N VAL A 821 7.27 29.09 0.29
CA VAL A 821 7.64 28.40 1.53
C VAL A 821 6.74 27.19 1.78
N LEU A 822 5.41 27.33 1.62
CA LEU A 822 4.48 26.22 1.78
C LEU A 822 4.74 25.12 0.75
N GLY A 823 5.02 25.49 -0.50
CA GLY A 823 5.43 24.57 -1.55
C GLY A 823 6.74 23.85 -1.21
N LEU A 824 7.74 24.57 -0.73
CA LEU A 824 9.00 23.96 -0.28
C LEU A 824 8.77 22.94 0.84
N VAL A 825 7.96 23.29 1.85
CA VAL A 825 7.60 22.38 2.94
C VAL A 825 6.93 21.12 2.39
N LEU A 826 5.95 21.27 1.48
CA LEU A 826 5.24 20.15 0.87
C LEU A 826 6.21 19.21 0.13
N TRP A 827 7.11 19.74 -0.68
CA TRP A 827 8.09 18.92 -1.40
C TRP A 827 9.15 18.30 -0.48
N CYS A 828 9.54 18.98 0.60
CA CYS A 828 10.41 18.41 1.62
C CYS A 828 9.75 17.24 2.38
N MET A 829 8.41 17.21 2.49
CA MET A 829 7.72 16.03 3.05
C MET A 829 7.97 14.76 2.23
N CYS A 830 8.18 14.87 0.91
CA CYS A 830 8.60 13.72 0.10
C CYS A 830 9.95 13.16 0.58
N LEU A 831 10.93 14.01 0.91
CA LEU A 831 12.21 13.57 1.46
C LEU A 831 12.07 12.88 2.82
N VAL A 832 11.18 13.40 3.67
CA VAL A 832 10.85 12.75 4.95
C VAL A 832 10.29 11.35 4.69
N MET A 833 9.33 11.23 3.77
CA MET A 833 8.72 9.94 3.41
C MET A 833 9.71 8.96 2.78
N ILE A 834 10.74 9.43 2.07
CA ILE A 834 11.84 8.57 1.60
C ILE A 834 12.58 7.91 2.78
N LEU A 835 12.78 8.65 3.88
CA LEU A 835 13.52 8.16 5.05
C LEU A 835 12.68 7.26 5.95
N ILE A 836 11.42 7.62 6.20
CA ILE A 836 10.56 6.94 7.21
C ILE A 836 9.45 6.08 6.59
N GLY A 837 9.15 6.22 5.30
CA GLY A 837 7.98 5.62 4.65
C GLY A 837 7.94 4.10 4.81
N LYS A 838 9.09 3.44 4.62
CA LYS A 838 9.22 2.00 4.84
C LYS A 838 8.88 1.59 6.28
N SER A 839 9.37 2.32 7.27
CA SER A 839 9.08 2.05 8.68
C SER A 839 7.60 2.28 9.02
N VAL A 840 6.98 3.29 8.42
CA VAL A 840 5.53 3.55 8.55
C VAL A 840 4.71 2.41 7.94
N ARG A 841 5.06 1.96 6.73
CA ARG A 841 4.41 0.80 6.09
C ARG A 841 4.61 -0.47 6.91
N GLN A 842 5.82 -0.73 7.41
CA GLN A 842 6.11 -1.84 8.33
C GLN A 842 5.24 -1.80 9.60
N GLY A 843 5.09 -0.63 10.23
CA GLY A 843 4.26 -0.48 11.42
C GLY A 843 2.76 -0.69 11.16
N SER A 844 2.29 -0.36 9.96
CA SER A 844 0.89 -0.53 9.56
C SER A 844 0.57 -1.86 8.87
N ALA A 845 1.58 -2.69 8.56
CA ALA A 845 1.45 -3.91 7.76
C ALA A 845 0.42 -4.88 8.33
N GLU A 846 0.46 -5.15 9.64
CA GLU A 846 -0.47 -6.10 10.26
C GLU A 846 -1.92 -5.59 10.21
N SER A 847 -2.13 -4.29 10.45
CA SER A 847 -3.45 -3.67 10.33
C SER A 847 -3.96 -3.66 8.89
N TYR A 848 -3.07 -3.52 7.93
CA TYR A 848 -3.36 -3.56 6.50
C TYR A 848 -3.83 -4.93 6.05
N TRP A 849 -3.03 -5.98 6.29
CA TRP A 849 -3.40 -7.33 5.87
C TRP A 849 -4.66 -7.84 6.56
N ARG A 850 -4.91 -7.44 7.82
CA ARG A 850 -6.20 -7.69 8.48
C ARG A 850 -7.39 -7.04 7.76
N LEU A 851 -7.20 -5.85 7.20
CA LEU A 851 -8.23 -5.15 6.43
C LEU A 851 -8.47 -5.85 5.09
N VAL A 852 -7.39 -6.21 4.38
CA VAL A 852 -7.42 -6.96 3.12
C VAL A 852 -8.16 -8.30 3.30
N ASP A 853 -7.79 -9.08 4.32
CA ASP A 853 -8.44 -10.35 4.66
C ASP A 853 -9.93 -10.17 4.96
N LYS A 854 -10.29 -9.11 5.70
CA LYS A 854 -11.70 -8.81 6.05
C LYS A 854 -12.53 -8.45 4.82
N LEU A 855 -11.92 -7.83 3.83
CA LEU A 855 -12.57 -7.40 2.59
C LEU A 855 -12.58 -8.49 1.52
N GLY A 856 -11.87 -9.60 1.71
CA GLY A 856 -11.60 -10.57 0.64
C GLY A 856 -10.90 -9.90 -0.55
N ALA A 857 -10.02 -8.94 -0.24
CA ALA A 857 -9.47 -8.05 -1.25
C ALA A 857 -8.30 -8.69 -2.00
N THR A 858 -8.47 -8.92 -3.31
CA THR A 858 -7.37 -9.27 -4.21
C THR A 858 -6.91 -8.03 -4.97
N ALA A 859 -5.62 -7.98 -5.32
CA ALA A 859 -5.11 -6.97 -6.25
C ALA A 859 -5.81 -7.16 -7.62
N HIS A 860 -6.38 -6.07 -8.13
CA HIS A 860 -7.07 -6.04 -9.42
C HIS A 860 -6.13 -6.08 -10.61
#